data_AF-A0A3A4S4S7-F1
#
_entry.id   AF-A0A3A4S4S7-F1
#
_cell.length_a   1.000
_cell.length_b   1.000
_cell.length_c   1.000
_cell.angle_alpha   90.00
_cell.angle_beta   90.00
_cell.angle_gamma   90.00
#
_symmetry.space_group_name_H-M   'P 1'
#
loop_
_entity.id
_entity.type
_entity.pdbx_description
1 polymer ?
#
loop_
_entity_poly.entity_id
_entity_poly.type
_entity_poly.pdbx_seq_one_letter_code
_entity_poly.pdbx_strand_id
1 'polypeptide(L)'
;MNHSEKQLKYSIRKVSVGASSVVIGALYLLMGAGITHAEGVESVRETERTANPTDPAQSGNGETGNKPDLSNTDAAANTYNAPVAENPLVAPETAKPRRAKRELPDGATGETPAGATGTESGENQPTGENSPVLDANRKGETVKDDQPGVHVPKDGETGGDDKNANLRFDAPDEDATVEEMWKIIQNMPDDFQNNERSYLRNMNTLGDALRFDENGNVTDDPNGKKLQPGEIREISSFGGWTAIMKKDGTTGKFAVGMKNKEGYFTGWYTDKDGKRQEGGMLGSNALDQIFLHEQALDRRFKYMLMLAKGRTIANRTDKAQDESEFDIKTANNKSNKENLNKLPVKEKEDILQHSPNIEGFNGIEKTFTAFSTKYGSRLKIDFVTGYISDYEGSKGTYRIVVKAIKKDKNDTSKEVEETIYDHTINRIDGIVENEERYSQGVDLSGFNKVIKNLLKEKHEKKVKSLAVARYKEQHPEVKKPKFSQYKDLMPIITKELAEKDKGAVTYELPIDKDKLHEVEKNGRPSNKFKEGIPFTVPYATVANKLNNSLSKTLDSEVQPNSAIWVESTEKNPDGTIKSKDPDRVYKILDFVLPTAKKIIYHADTDQLELQTDPEKVTKHRAELKSRLEAKEASFESSTNEEEKTKLKKEISALKSAIGSTNAYTYLEARNGSIDAKILGSHMEATVKPPINEMTDADYNKYRTNELAAKEKDGLSKFTHYFVEKYNVTRTDVLPDDKLSEEITKEIGGDEDKLGKGGYFSTGDIPLDKDVVAYKIQVFAENEKRVGVNKQSPRLQYNLPILADFSVIQDTVAPSKEVTKRIITKLREQGKITKKKRKK
;
A
#
# COMPACT_ATOMS: atom_id res chain seq x y z
N MET A 1 51.42 4.31 -36.68
CA MET A 1 51.58 5.43 -35.72
C MET A 1 50.27 6.20 -35.67
N ASN A 2 49.57 6.10 -34.54
CA ASN A 2 48.62 7.06 -33.96
C ASN A 2 47.82 6.32 -32.89
N HIS A 3 48.18 6.54 -31.62
CA HIS A 3 47.36 6.18 -30.48
C HIS A 3 46.16 7.11 -30.41
N SER A 4 44.99 6.59 -30.02
CA SER A 4 43.88 7.41 -29.54
C SER A 4 43.54 6.99 -28.11
N GLU A 5 43.57 7.97 -27.21
CA GLU A 5 43.33 7.87 -25.77
C GLU A 5 41.91 7.35 -25.49
N LYS A 6 41.81 6.27 -24.69
CA LYS A 6 40.53 5.84 -24.12
C LYS A 6 40.23 6.71 -22.90
N GLN A 7 39.32 7.68 -23.08
CA GLN A 7 38.67 8.36 -21.95
C GLN A 7 37.80 7.37 -21.17
N LEU A 8 38.19 7.08 -19.93
CA LEU A 8 37.36 6.40 -18.93
C LEU A 8 36.22 7.35 -18.49
N LYS A 9 35.03 7.16 -19.06
CA LYS A 9 33.79 7.75 -18.54
C LYS A 9 33.24 6.85 -17.43
N TYR A 10 33.30 7.32 -16.19
CA TYR A 10 32.66 6.67 -15.05
C TYR A 10 31.13 6.73 -15.21
N SER A 11 30.49 5.57 -15.31
CA SER A 11 29.03 5.43 -15.22
C SER A 11 28.67 5.20 -13.75
N ILE A 12 28.08 6.20 -13.10
CA ILE A 12 27.51 6.09 -11.76
C ILE A 12 26.19 5.33 -11.90
N ARG A 13 26.18 4.07 -11.47
CA ARG A 13 24.94 3.32 -11.21
C ARG A 13 24.26 3.95 -10.00
N LYS A 14 23.00 4.38 -10.15
CA LYS A 14 22.15 4.88 -9.05
C LYS A 14 21.90 3.76 -8.05
N VAL A 15 22.72 3.71 -7.00
CA VAL A 15 22.38 3.12 -5.71
C VAL A 15 22.01 4.30 -4.82
N SER A 16 20.92 4.21 -4.06
CA SER A 16 20.57 5.20 -3.04
C SER A 16 21.67 5.19 -1.98
N VAL A 17 22.67 6.06 -2.14
CA VAL A 17 23.63 6.39 -1.09
C VAL A 17 23.04 7.62 -0.41
N GLY A 18 22.66 7.48 0.85
CA GLY A 18 22.00 8.55 1.60
C GLY A 18 22.83 9.83 1.65
N ALA A 19 22.16 10.97 1.78
CA ALA A 19 22.82 12.28 1.65
C ALA A 19 23.90 12.49 2.72
N SER A 20 23.69 11.99 3.94
CA SER A 20 24.66 12.06 5.03
C SER A 20 25.88 11.19 4.73
N SER A 21 25.70 9.99 4.19
CA SER A 21 26.81 9.11 3.81
C SER A 21 27.64 9.62 2.61
N VAL A 22 27.01 10.27 1.62
CA VAL A 22 27.72 10.97 0.52
C VAL A 22 28.50 12.18 1.05
N VAL A 23 27.90 12.95 1.96
CA VAL A 23 28.53 14.09 2.63
C VAL A 23 29.74 13.65 3.44
N ILE A 24 29.60 12.58 4.23
CA ILE A 24 30.67 11.98 5.02
C ILE A 24 31.82 11.56 4.10
N GLY A 25 31.53 10.86 3.00
CA GLY A 25 32.55 10.46 2.02
C GLY A 25 33.30 11.65 1.40
N ALA A 26 32.59 12.72 1.06
CA ALA A 26 33.20 13.94 0.52
C ALA A 26 34.07 14.68 1.55
N LEU A 27 33.61 14.78 2.80
CA LEU A 27 34.36 15.40 3.89
C LEU A 27 35.60 14.58 4.29
N TYR A 28 35.52 13.25 4.34
CA TYR A 28 36.69 12.38 4.54
C TYR A 28 37.75 12.58 3.43
N LEU A 29 37.34 12.76 2.18
CA LEU A 29 38.25 13.08 1.07
C LEU A 29 38.84 14.49 1.18
N LEU A 30 38.11 15.46 1.75
CA LEU A 30 38.58 16.84 1.95
C LEU A 30 39.55 16.95 3.12
N MET A 31 39.34 16.20 4.20
CA MET A 31 40.18 16.21 5.40
C MET A 31 41.54 15.56 5.17
N GLY A 32 41.67 14.68 4.17
CA GLY A 32 42.89 13.89 3.95
C GLY A 32 43.09 12.88 5.09
N ALA A 33 43.59 11.69 4.81
CA ALA A 33 43.93 10.75 5.87
C ALA A 33 44.94 11.41 6.83
N GLY A 34 44.50 11.65 8.06
CA GLY A 34 45.25 12.37 9.09
C GLY A 34 44.57 12.29 10.45
N ILE A 35 44.13 11.10 10.86
CA ILE A 35 44.03 10.80 12.29
C ILE A 35 45.45 10.41 12.71
N THR A 36 45.99 11.21 13.61
CA THR A 36 47.34 11.20 14.19
C THR A 36 47.96 9.81 14.37
N HIS A 37 49.16 9.64 13.80
CA HIS A 37 50.12 8.62 14.21
C HIS A 37 50.51 8.83 15.67
N ALA A 38 50.45 7.78 16.48
CA ALA A 38 51.27 7.66 17.67
C ALA A 38 52.65 7.15 17.23
N GLU A 39 53.69 7.91 17.54
CA GLU A 39 55.10 7.55 17.37
C GLU A 39 55.44 6.27 18.16
N GLY A 40 56.30 5.42 17.59
CA GLY A 40 56.98 4.40 18.36
C GLY A 40 57.51 3.20 17.58
N VAL A 41 58.76 3.33 17.14
CA VAL A 41 59.78 2.28 16.99
C VAL A 41 59.86 1.51 15.65
N GLU A 42 61.06 1.64 15.07
CA GLU A 42 61.63 0.99 13.89
C GLU A 42 61.61 -0.54 13.94
N SER A 43 61.50 -1.20 12.78
CA SER A 43 62.64 -1.93 12.18
C SER A 43 62.30 -2.59 10.84
N VAL A 44 62.98 -2.12 9.81
CA VAL A 44 63.50 -2.77 8.58
C VAL A 44 63.32 -4.31 8.45
N ARG A 45 62.76 -4.77 7.30
CA ARG A 45 63.43 -5.62 6.29
C ARG A 45 62.50 -6.08 5.15
N GLU A 46 62.93 -5.77 3.93
CA GLU A 46 62.74 -6.51 2.67
C GLU A 46 63.05 -8.02 2.87
N THR A 47 62.61 -9.03 2.10
CA THR A 47 62.42 -9.16 0.65
C THR A 47 61.74 -10.53 0.35
N GLU A 48 61.07 -10.58 -0.81
CA GLU A 48 61.00 -11.69 -1.79
C GLU A 48 60.13 -12.97 -1.65
N ARG A 49 59.34 -13.14 -2.74
CA ARG A 49 58.67 -14.33 -3.27
C ARG A 49 59.64 -15.51 -3.53
N THR A 50 59.16 -16.76 -3.43
CA THR A 50 58.74 -17.62 -4.56
C THR A 50 58.61 -19.12 -4.19
N ALA A 51 57.68 -19.78 -4.89
CA ALA A 51 57.67 -21.18 -5.39
C ALA A 51 57.27 -22.38 -4.48
N ASN A 52 56.12 -22.97 -4.87
CA ASN A 52 55.72 -24.40 -4.83
C ASN A 52 56.77 -25.33 -5.51
N PRO A 53 56.62 -26.70 -5.60
CA PRO A 53 55.50 -27.60 -5.26
C PRO A 53 55.89 -28.95 -4.58
N THR A 54 54.88 -29.83 -4.42
CA THR A 54 54.83 -31.29 -4.77
C THR A 54 54.48 -32.24 -3.60
N ASP A 55 53.36 -32.96 -3.78
CA ASP A 55 52.83 -34.13 -3.05
C ASP A 55 53.41 -35.43 -3.68
N PRO A 56 53.47 -36.62 -3.04
CA PRO A 56 52.27 -37.49 -2.98
C PRO A 56 52.18 -38.53 -1.81
N ALA A 57 50.92 -38.89 -1.50
CA ALA A 57 50.35 -40.24 -1.23
C ALA A 57 50.81 -41.13 -0.04
N GLN A 58 49.85 -41.60 0.80
CA GLN A 58 49.47 -43.04 0.86
C GLN A 58 48.22 -43.35 1.72
N SER A 59 47.57 -44.44 1.31
CA SER A 59 46.29 -45.07 1.67
C SER A 59 46.23 -45.83 3.02
N GLY A 60 45.02 -46.06 3.54
CA GLY A 60 44.71 -47.16 4.47
C GLY A 60 43.29 -47.19 5.03
N ASN A 61 42.42 -48.04 4.47
CA ASN A 61 41.05 -48.37 4.93
C ASN A 61 41.03 -49.38 6.09
N GLY A 62 39.96 -49.36 6.90
CA GLY A 62 39.58 -50.48 7.79
C GLY A 62 38.30 -50.19 8.59
N GLU A 63 37.31 -51.08 8.46
CA GLU A 63 35.89 -50.91 8.80
C GLU A 63 35.47 -51.73 10.07
N THR A 64 34.25 -51.46 10.55
CA THR A 64 33.35 -52.28 11.41
C THR A 64 33.27 -52.04 12.94
N GLY A 65 32.04 -51.72 13.40
CA GLY A 65 31.34 -52.57 14.37
C GLY A 65 30.95 -52.03 15.76
N ASN A 66 29.68 -51.64 15.90
CA ASN A 66 28.78 -51.76 17.08
C ASN A 66 28.94 -50.85 18.32
N LYS A 67 27.90 -50.04 18.58
CA LYS A 67 27.21 -49.97 19.89
C LYS A 67 25.77 -49.43 19.78
N PRO A 68 24.79 -50.00 20.54
CA PRO A 68 23.40 -49.54 20.56
C PRO A 68 23.08 -48.56 21.71
N ASP A 69 21.89 -47.97 21.57
CA ASP A 69 20.88 -47.60 22.59
C ASP A 69 20.67 -46.11 23.02
N LEU A 70 19.47 -45.64 22.61
CA LEU A 70 18.45 -44.76 23.21
C LEU A 70 18.77 -43.41 23.92
N SER A 71 18.01 -42.39 23.45
CA SER A 71 17.21 -41.39 24.19
C SER A 71 17.57 -39.90 24.01
N ASN A 72 16.57 -39.19 23.45
CA ASN A 72 16.09 -37.81 23.61
C ASN A 72 17.00 -36.57 23.83
N THR A 73 16.53 -35.52 23.13
CA THR A 73 16.55 -34.06 23.42
C THR A 73 17.78 -33.20 23.10
N ASP A 74 17.46 -32.17 22.30
CA ASP A 74 18.03 -30.83 22.16
C ASP A 74 19.47 -30.61 21.66
N ALA A 75 19.56 -30.04 20.45
CA ALA A 75 20.68 -29.22 19.95
C ALA A 75 20.09 -28.21 18.93
N ALA A 76 20.12 -26.90 19.19
CA ALA A 76 21.28 -26.01 19.05
C ALA A 76 21.92 -26.03 17.65
N ALA A 77 21.67 -24.91 16.95
CA ALA A 77 22.50 -24.23 15.96
C ALA A 77 23.45 -25.07 15.09
N ASN A 78 23.16 -25.10 13.78
CA ASN A 78 24.22 -25.07 12.77
C ASN A 78 23.83 -24.17 11.60
N THR A 79 24.66 -23.15 11.41
CA THR A 79 24.79 -22.28 10.25
C THR A 79 24.82 -23.08 8.95
N TYR A 80 23.90 -22.76 8.04
CA TYR A 80 23.98 -23.13 6.64
C TYR A 80 23.96 -21.87 5.77
N ASN A 81 25.02 -21.73 4.97
CA ASN A 81 25.16 -20.71 3.94
C ASN A 81 24.21 -21.02 2.78
N ALA A 82 23.40 -20.03 2.38
CA ALA A 82 22.60 -20.07 1.16
C ALA A 82 23.31 -19.32 0.01
N PRO A 83 23.13 -19.77 -1.24
CA PRO A 83 23.99 -19.46 -2.38
C PRO A 83 23.65 -18.13 -3.06
N VAL A 84 24.68 -17.53 -3.64
CA VAL A 84 24.61 -16.33 -4.49
C VAL A 84 24.14 -16.74 -5.88
N ALA A 85 23.06 -16.11 -6.36
CA ALA A 85 22.66 -16.15 -7.76
C ALA A 85 23.54 -15.17 -8.57
N GLU A 86 24.40 -15.69 -9.43
CA GLU A 86 25.18 -14.93 -10.41
C GLU A 86 24.39 -14.71 -11.70
N ASN A 87 24.56 -13.53 -12.32
CA ASN A 87 24.22 -13.27 -13.72
C ASN A 87 25.54 -13.25 -14.54
N PRO A 88 25.53 -13.59 -15.85
CA PRO A 88 26.69 -14.15 -16.55
C PRO A 88 27.65 -13.09 -17.10
N LEU A 89 28.95 -13.28 -16.86
CA LEU A 89 30.07 -13.30 -17.83
C LEU A 89 31.42 -13.09 -17.08
N VAL A 90 32.08 -14.23 -16.81
CA VAL A 90 33.53 -14.48 -16.61
C VAL A 90 34.26 -13.89 -15.39
N ALA A 91 34.32 -14.73 -14.33
CA ALA A 91 35.37 -15.10 -13.35
C ALA A 91 36.27 -14.06 -12.60
N PRO A 92 36.69 -14.36 -11.34
CA PRO A 92 37.15 -13.37 -10.35
C PRO A 92 38.66 -13.39 -10.05
N GLU A 93 39.18 -12.28 -9.51
CA GLU A 93 40.31 -12.29 -8.57
C GLU A 93 40.00 -11.40 -7.35
N THR A 94 40.54 -11.86 -6.22
CA THR A 94 40.25 -11.63 -4.80
C THR A 94 40.41 -10.21 -4.23
N ALA A 95 39.54 -9.85 -3.27
CA ALA A 95 39.84 -9.48 -1.87
C ALA A 95 38.93 -8.34 -1.31
N LYS A 96 38.17 -8.65 -0.25
CA LYS A 96 37.50 -7.68 0.64
C LYS A 96 38.49 -7.10 1.67
N PRO A 97 38.16 -5.97 2.32
CA PRO A 97 38.32 -5.92 3.77
C PRO A 97 36.99 -5.61 4.49
N ARG A 98 36.77 -6.41 5.54
CA ARG A 98 35.79 -6.28 6.63
C ARG A 98 36.14 -5.07 7.50
N ARG A 99 35.14 -4.36 8.08
CA ARG A 99 35.35 -3.52 9.27
C ARG A 99 34.46 -4.03 10.41
N ALA A 100 35.11 -4.23 11.55
CA ALA A 100 34.63 -4.92 12.74
C ALA A 100 33.67 -4.09 13.58
N LYS A 101 32.75 -4.80 14.23
CA LYS A 101 31.93 -4.35 15.37
C LYS A 101 32.87 -4.11 16.56
N ARG A 102 32.78 -2.95 17.21
CA ARG A 102 33.59 -2.61 18.39
C ARG A 102 32.72 -2.77 19.64
N GLU A 103 33.12 -3.67 20.53
CA GLU A 103 32.58 -3.82 21.89
C GLU A 103 33.18 -2.76 22.81
N LEU A 104 32.40 -2.31 23.80
CA LEU A 104 32.83 -1.54 24.98
C LEU A 104 32.01 -1.99 26.21
N PRO A 105 32.52 -1.78 27.44
CA PRO A 105 32.46 -2.74 28.56
C PRO A 105 31.37 -2.48 29.61
N ASP A 106 31.14 -3.51 30.45
CA ASP A 106 30.17 -3.61 31.56
C ASP A 106 30.49 -2.79 32.83
N GLY A 107 29.43 -2.45 33.56
CA GLY A 107 29.37 -2.07 34.99
C GLY A 107 28.70 -0.70 35.23
N ALA A 108 27.74 -0.48 36.15
CA ALA A 108 27.24 -1.24 37.29
C ALA A 108 25.83 -0.74 37.70
N THR A 109 25.19 -1.54 38.56
CA THR A 109 23.82 -1.52 39.14
C THR A 109 23.44 -0.31 40.02
N GLY A 110 22.17 0.11 39.95
CA GLY A 110 21.47 0.94 40.94
C GLY A 110 19.94 0.92 40.74
N GLU A 111 19.18 0.65 41.80
CA GLU A 111 17.73 0.32 41.82
C GLU A 111 16.76 1.53 41.81
N THR A 112 15.49 1.24 41.49
CA THR A 112 14.18 1.97 41.67
C THR A 112 13.64 2.84 40.52
N PRO A 113 12.31 3.14 40.45
CA PRO A 113 11.10 2.32 40.61
C PRO A 113 10.17 2.38 39.35
N ALA A 114 9.09 1.59 39.33
CA ALA A 114 8.14 1.46 38.22
C ALA A 114 7.55 2.79 37.71
N GLY A 115 7.66 3.03 36.40
CA GLY A 115 7.09 4.16 35.66
C GLY A 115 7.41 4.04 34.17
N ALA A 116 6.46 4.39 33.31
CA ALA A 116 6.38 4.00 31.89
C ALA A 116 7.36 4.71 30.93
N THR A 117 7.34 4.22 29.68
CA THR A 117 7.78 4.82 28.40
C THR A 117 9.28 4.94 28.12
N GLY A 118 9.79 3.89 27.48
CA GLY A 118 11.07 3.85 26.77
C GLY A 118 11.28 2.46 26.19
N THR A 119 10.54 2.09 25.15
CA THR A 119 10.65 0.74 24.59
C THR A 119 11.86 0.67 23.66
N GLU A 120 13.01 0.28 24.21
CA GLU A 120 14.06 -0.35 23.42
C GLU A 120 13.47 -1.58 22.70
N SER A 121 13.81 -1.71 21.42
CA SER A 121 13.34 -2.75 20.51
C SER A 121 13.83 -4.14 20.94
N GLY A 122 13.08 -4.81 21.82
CA GLY A 122 13.21 -6.23 22.15
C GLY A 122 11.98 -7.06 21.77
N GLU A 123 12.18 -8.06 20.90
CA GLU A 123 11.43 -9.33 20.75
C GLU A 123 9.91 -9.38 20.46
N ASN A 124 9.20 -8.27 20.16
CA ASN A 124 7.78 -8.34 19.75
C ASN A 124 7.53 -8.12 18.26
N GLN A 125 8.21 -8.89 17.41
CA GLN A 125 7.93 -8.93 15.97
C GLN A 125 6.93 -10.07 15.68
N PRO A 126 5.68 -9.80 15.24
CA PRO A 126 4.90 -10.84 14.59
C PRO A 126 5.53 -11.09 13.21
N THR A 127 6.49 -12.00 13.14
CA THR A 127 7.00 -12.53 11.88
C THR A 127 5.94 -13.48 11.30
N GLY A 128 4.89 -12.92 10.70
CA GLY A 128 4.05 -13.70 9.80
C GLY A 128 4.88 -14.11 8.58
N GLU A 129 5.06 -15.41 8.36
CA GLU A 129 5.99 -15.95 7.37
C GLU A 129 5.61 -15.68 5.90
N ASN A 130 4.38 -15.22 5.59
CA ASN A 130 3.87 -15.12 4.21
C ASN A 130 3.16 -13.77 3.86
N SER A 131 3.70 -12.62 4.29
CA SER A 131 3.31 -11.32 3.73
C SER A 131 4.29 -10.89 2.63
N PRO A 132 3.84 -10.21 1.56
CA PRO A 132 4.75 -9.63 0.58
C PRO A 132 5.76 -8.80 1.34
N VAL A 133 7.02 -9.12 1.16
CA VAL A 133 8.12 -8.54 1.92
C VAL A 133 8.19 -7.05 1.57
N LEU A 134 7.51 -6.24 2.38
CA LEU A 134 7.74 -4.81 2.43
C LEU A 134 9.21 -4.64 2.79
N ASP A 135 9.93 -4.08 1.84
CA ASP A 135 11.37 -3.86 1.86
C ASP A 135 11.82 -3.34 3.24
N ALA A 136 12.68 -4.11 3.90
CA ALA A 136 13.26 -3.70 5.19
C ALA A 136 14.02 -2.37 5.09
N ASN A 137 14.36 -1.91 3.88
CA ASN A 137 14.98 -0.62 3.59
C ASN A 137 13.97 0.55 3.47
N ARG A 138 12.67 0.33 3.66
CA ARG A 138 11.63 1.39 3.63
C ARG A 138 11.35 2.00 5.00
N LYS A 139 12.17 1.70 6.01
CA LYS A 139 11.97 2.16 7.39
C LYS A 139 12.93 3.31 7.67
N GLY A 140 12.38 4.46 8.07
CA GLY A 140 13.19 5.52 8.66
C GLY A 140 13.90 5.01 9.92
N GLU A 141 15.05 5.60 10.24
CA GLU A 141 15.75 5.27 11.49
C GLU A 141 14.93 5.68 12.73
N THR A 142 15.14 4.98 13.83
CA THR A 142 14.63 5.40 15.14
C THR A 142 15.64 6.34 15.79
N VAL A 143 15.19 7.51 16.20
CA VAL A 143 16.02 8.53 16.86
C VAL A 143 16.22 8.17 18.32
N LYS A 144 17.46 8.31 18.82
CA LYS A 144 17.81 8.13 20.24
C LYS A 144 17.51 9.40 21.04
N ASP A 145 17.24 9.26 22.33
CA ASP A 145 16.95 10.41 23.21
C ASP A 145 18.07 11.46 23.28
N ASP A 146 19.33 11.04 23.08
CA ASP A 146 20.53 11.90 23.10
C ASP A 146 21.16 12.10 21.71
N GLN A 147 20.38 11.89 20.64
CA GLN A 147 20.87 11.91 19.27
C GLN A 147 21.49 13.29 18.89
N PRO A 148 22.78 13.35 18.51
CA PRO A 148 23.44 14.61 18.19
C PRO A 148 22.76 15.39 17.05
N GLY A 149 22.43 16.65 17.30
CA GLY A 149 21.78 17.54 16.34
C GLY A 149 20.28 17.30 16.18
N VAL A 150 19.67 16.46 17.02
CA VAL A 150 18.22 16.26 17.07
C VAL A 150 17.72 16.59 18.46
N HIS A 151 16.75 17.49 18.53
CA HIS A 151 15.99 17.76 19.74
C HIS A 151 14.91 16.70 19.91
N VAL A 152 15.00 15.93 20.99
CA VAL A 152 13.96 15.01 21.45
C VAL A 152 13.27 15.64 22.66
N PRO A 153 11.95 15.91 22.61
CA PRO A 153 11.22 16.48 23.75
C PRO A 153 11.32 15.57 24.99
N LYS A 154 11.49 16.19 26.16
CA LYS A 154 11.52 15.46 27.44
C LYS A 154 10.12 15.32 28.03
N ASP A 155 9.99 14.44 29.01
CA ASP A 155 8.71 14.25 29.71
C ASP A 155 8.30 15.54 30.43
N GLY A 156 7.05 15.95 30.25
CA GLY A 156 6.52 17.21 30.76
C GLY A 156 6.78 18.45 29.88
N GLU A 157 7.63 18.33 28.85
CA GLU A 157 7.74 19.34 27.79
C GLU A 157 6.62 19.18 26.75
N THR A 158 6.33 20.24 26.00
CA THR A 158 5.37 20.19 24.90
C THR A 158 5.79 19.12 23.88
N GLY A 159 4.92 18.13 23.66
CA GLY A 159 5.19 17.00 22.77
C GLY A 159 5.97 15.84 23.39
N GLY A 160 6.26 15.88 24.70
CA GLY A 160 6.92 14.80 25.43
C GLY A 160 6.09 13.50 25.52
N ASP A 161 4.77 13.59 25.40
CA ASP A 161 3.85 12.45 25.36
C ASP A 161 3.89 11.70 24.02
N ASP A 162 4.38 12.34 22.96
CA ASP A 162 4.64 11.75 21.65
C ASP A 162 5.92 12.33 21.05
N LYS A 163 7.06 12.00 21.68
CA LYS A 163 8.40 12.53 21.36
C LYS A 163 8.72 12.43 19.87
N ASN A 164 8.43 11.30 19.24
CA ASN A 164 8.73 11.03 17.84
C ASN A 164 7.94 11.92 16.87
N ALA A 165 6.71 12.32 17.24
CA ALA A 165 5.95 13.26 16.43
C ALA A 165 6.46 14.71 16.53
N ASN A 166 7.38 14.98 17.47
CA ASN A 166 7.80 16.32 17.86
C ASN A 166 9.30 16.57 17.76
N LEU A 167 10.02 15.72 17.02
CA LEU A 167 11.46 15.84 16.78
C LEU A 167 11.80 17.12 15.99
N ARG A 168 12.87 17.81 16.40
CA ARG A 168 13.36 19.04 15.74
C ARG A 168 14.86 18.96 15.48
N PHE A 169 15.33 19.74 14.52
CA PHE A 169 16.74 19.90 14.23
C PHE A 169 17.35 20.93 15.18
N ASP A 170 18.30 20.48 16.01
CA ASP A 170 19.13 21.37 16.81
C ASP A 170 20.26 21.92 15.95
N ALA A 171 20.00 23.09 15.37
CA ALA A 171 20.97 23.77 14.54
C ALA A 171 22.20 24.14 15.38
N PRO A 172 23.43 23.81 14.93
CA PRO A 172 24.63 24.20 15.66
C PRO A 172 24.73 25.72 15.73
N ASP A 173 25.22 26.22 16.85
CA ASP A 173 25.50 27.63 17.08
C ASP A 173 26.48 28.19 16.03
N GLU A 174 26.51 29.51 15.88
CA GLU A 174 27.37 30.16 14.87
C GLU A 174 28.87 29.95 15.16
N ASP A 175 29.23 29.87 16.44
CA ASP A 175 30.58 29.64 16.93
C ASP A 175 30.97 28.15 17.01
N ALA A 176 30.03 27.21 16.82
CA ALA A 176 30.27 25.77 16.86
C ALA A 176 31.52 25.34 16.07
N THR A 177 32.31 24.45 16.67
CA THR A 177 33.58 23.95 16.12
C THR A 177 33.35 22.99 14.94
N VAL A 178 34.41 22.72 14.17
CA VAL A 178 34.34 21.74 13.07
C VAL A 178 34.05 20.35 13.62
N GLU A 179 34.63 20.02 14.77
CA GLU A 179 34.52 18.75 15.47
C GLU A 179 33.09 18.50 15.98
N GLU A 180 32.44 19.52 16.57
CA GLU A 180 31.03 19.45 17.00
C GLU A 180 30.09 19.25 15.82
N MET A 181 30.24 20.07 14.77
CA MET A 181 29.42 19.92 13.56
C MET A 181 29.66 18.58 12.84
N TRP A 182 30.89 18.07 12.88
CA TRP A 182 31.23 16.75 12.34
C TRP A 182 30.54 15.64 13.14
N LYS A 183 30.50 15.73 14.47
CA LYS A 183 29.77 14.78 15.32
C LYS A 183 28.28 14.75 14.98
N ILE A 184 27.67 15.90 14.68
CA ILE A 184 26.28 15.98 14.20
C ILE A 184 26.14 15.20 12.89
N ILE A 185 26.91 15.55 11.85
CA ILE A 185 26.82 14.90 10.54
C ILE A 185 27.10 13.40 10.58
N GLN A 186 28.05 12.96 11.40
CA GLN A 186 28.42 11.55 11.51
C GLN A 186 27.29 10.69 12.10
N ASN A 187 26.45 11.29 12.94
CA ASN A 187 25.38 10.58 13.63
C ASN A 187 23.99 10.93 13.09
N MET A 188 23.83 11.97 12.26
CA MET A 188 22.52 12.35 11.73
C MET A 188 21.94 11.24 10.84
N PRO A 189 20.74 10.71 11.16
CA PRO A 189 20.10 9.70 10.33
C PRO A 189 19.80 10.28 8.94
N ASP A 190 19.80 9.47 7.88
CA ASP A 190 19.41 9.96 6.55
C ASP A 190 17.93 10.37 6.52
N ASP A 191 17.09 9.59 7.17
CA ASP A 191 15.67 9.82 7.44
C ASP A 191 15.24 9.11 8.74
N PHE A 192 14.07 9.47 9.27
CA PHE A 192 13.57 8.91 10.53
C PHE A 192 12.05 8.80 10.56
N GLN A 193 11.56 7.91 11.43
CA GLN A 193 10.13 7.63 11.60
C GLN A 193 9.49 8.56 12.64
N ASN A 194 8.63 9.48 12.19
CA ASN A 194 7.90 10.41 13.06
C ASN A 194 6.68 9.81 13.74
N ASN A 195 6.24 8.62 13.30
CA ASN A 195 5.05 7.99 13.83
C ASN A 195 5.33 6.72 14.64
N GLU A 196 6.53 6.57 15.22
CA GLU A 196 6.93 5.37 15.99
C GLU A 196 5.89 4.94 17.04
N ARG A 197 5.21 5.89 17.70
CA ARG A 197 4.15 5.60 18.69
C ARG A 197 3.05 4.70 18.12
N SER A 198 2.68 4.85 16.85
CA SER A 198 1.62 4.04 16.19
C SER A 198 2.10 3.26 14.96
N TYR A 199 3.41 3.28 14.68
CA TYR A 199 4.06 2.49 13.64
C TYR A 199 4.11 1.00 14.02
N LEU A 200 4.30 0.12 13.00
CA LEU A 200 4.45 -1.36 12.91
C LEU A 200 4.65 -2.23 14.15
N ARG A 201 5.10 -1.68 15.27
CA ARG A 201 5.45 -2.37 16.50
C ARG A 201 4.39 -2.17 17.59
N ASN A 202 3.58 -1.12 17.47
CA ASN A 202 2.76 -0.63 18.57
C ASN A 202 1.26 -0.80 18.40
N MET A 203 0.73 -1.27 17.26
CA MET A 203 -0.74 -1.48 17.16
C MET A 203 -1.25 -2.49 18.20
N ASN A 204 -0.53 -3.59 18.39
CA ASN A 204 -0.84 -4.55 19.45
C ASN A 204 -0.67 -3.93 20.84
N THR A 205 0.47 -3.27 21.09
CA THR A 205 0.77 -2.60 22.36
C THR A 205 -0.25 -1.53 22.74
N LEU A 206 -0.60 -0.65 21.80
CA LEU A 206 -1.59 0.41 21.96
C LEU A 206 -2.99 -0.15 22.16
N GLY A 207 -3.36 -1.18 21.39
CA GLY A 207 -4.64 -1.87 21.56
C GLY A 207 -4.76 -2.57 22.91
N ASP A 208 -3.71 -3.25 23.37
CA ASP A 208 -3.64 -3.90 24.68
C ASP A 208 -3.67 -2.88 25.83
N ALA A 209 -3.14 -1.66 25.59
CA ALA A 209 -3.16 -0.53 26.51
C ALA A 209 -4.48 0.28 26.46
N LEU A 210 -5.32 0.10 25.44
CA LEU A 210 -6.56 0.86 25.29
C LEU A 210 -7.51 0.56 26.46
N ARG A 211 -8.05 1.62 27.06
CA ARG A 211 -8.98 1.55 28.19
C ARG A 211 -10.20 2.41 27.91
N PHE A 212 -11.32 1.99 28.48
CA PHE A 212 -12.59 2.67 28.36
C PHE A 212 -13.21 2.96 29.72
N ASP A 213 -13.77 4.15 29.88
CA ASP A 213 -14.55 4.53 31.05
C ASP A 213 -15.92 3.82 31.08
N GLU A 214 -16.73 4.10 32.11
CA GLU A 214 -18.07 3.53 32.24
C GLU A 214 -19.03 3.96 31.12
N ASN A 215 -18.77 5.11 30.50
CA ASN A 215 -19.54 5.67 29.39
C ASN A 215 -19.07 5.18 28.02
N GLY A 216 -18.00 4.38 27.97
CA GLY A 216 -17.42 3.84 26.74
C GLY A 216 -16.43 4.78 26.04
N ASN A 217 -16.03 5.90 26.65
CA ASN A 217 -15.01 6.79 26.10
C ASN A 217 -13.60 6.27 26.39
N VAL A 218 -12.65 6.60 25.51
CA VAL A 218 -11.23 6.30 25.73
C VAL A 218 -10.75 7.05 26.99
N THR A 219 -10.05 6.35 27.87
CA THR A 219 -9.51 6.90 29.12
C THR A 219 -8.08 6.41 29.36
N ASP A 220 -7.31 7.17 30.14
CA ASP A 220 -5.98 6.76 30.62
C ASP A 220 -6.05 6.05 31.99
N ASP A 221 -7.24 5.89 32.58
CA ASP A 221 -7.40 5.13 33.83
C ASP A 221 -6.96 3.67 33.62
N PRO A 222 -5.91 3.19 34.33
CA PRO A 222 -5.43 1.83 34.19
C PRO A 222 -6.48 0.76 34.52
N ASN A 223 -7.51 1.13 35.31
CA ASN A 223 -8.61 0.27 35.72
C ASN A 223 -9.80 0.28 34.73
N GLY A 224 -9.73 1.10 33.67
CA GLY A 224 -10.77 1.13 32.64
C GLY A 224 -10.98 -0.23 31.97
N LYS A 225 -12.14 -0.42 31.35
CA LYS A 225 -12.48 -1.67 30.66
C LYS A 225 -11.58 -1.83 29.43
N LYS A 226 -11.10 -3.04 29.17
CA LYS A 226 -10.34 -3.38 27.95
C LYS A 226 -11.28 -3.69 26.79
N LEU A 227 -10.79 -3.50 25.57
CA LEU A 227 -11.42 -4.07 24.38
C LEU A 227 -11.38 -5.60 24.47
N GLN A 228 -12.49 -6.26 24.16
CA GLN A 228 -12.61 -7.71 24.27
C GLN A 228 -12.29 -8.40 22.93
N PRO A 229 -11.90 -9.70 22.93
CA PRO A 229 -11.68 -10.45 21.68
C PRO A 229 -12.91 -10.42 20.77
N GLY A 230 -12.71 -10.08 19.50
CA GLY A 230 -13.77 -9.93 18.50
C GLY A 230 -14.53 -8.61 18.57
N GLU A 231 -14.31 -7.79 19.60
CA GLU A 231 -15.08 -6.56 19.79
C GLU A 231 -14.65 -5.47 18.81
N ILE A 232 -15.63 -4.74 18.28
CA ILE A 232 -15.45 -3.47 17.58
C ILE A 232 -16.11 -2.34 18.36
N ARG A 233 -15.39 -1.23 18.52
CA ARG A 233 -15.86 -0.06 19.27
C ARG A 233 -15.54 1.24 18.54
N GLU A 234 -16.48 2.17 18.57
CA GLU A 234 -16.30 3.53 18.03
C GLU A 234 -15.53 4.38 19.05
N ILE A 235 -14.48 5.07 18.58
CA ILE A 235 -13.56 5.88 19.39
C ILE A 235 -13.24 7.19 18.69
N SER A 236 -12.69 8.15 19.43
CA SER A 236 -12.27 9.46 18.92
C SER A 236 -10.75 9.66 18.90
N SER A 237 -9.98 8.78 19.52
CA SER A 237 -8.52 8.86 19.55
C SER A 237 -7.86 7.50 19.73
N PHE A 238 -6.70 7.31 19.13
CA PHE A 238 -5.88 6.10 19.23
C PHE A 238 -4.42 6.39 18.88
N GLY A 239 -3.48 6.09 19.76
CA GLY A 239 -2.04 6.17 19.43
C GLY A 239 -1.55 7.55 18.97
N GLY A 240 -2.11 8.63 19.51
CA GLY A 240 -1.81 10.01 19.11
C GLY A 240 -2.56 10.50 17.85
N TRP A 241 -3.36 9.64 17.21
CA TRP A 241 -4.30 10.05 16.17
C TRP A 241 -5.65 10.41 16.79
N THR A 242 -6.32 11.40 16.21
CA THR A 242 -7.66 11.83 16.60
C THR A 242 -8.61 11.77 15.43
N ALA A 243 -9.90 11.60 15.70
CA ALA A 243 -10.92 11.68 14.67
C ALA A 243 -11.02 13.12 14.13
N ILE A 244 -11.24 13.26 12.82
CA ILE A 244 -11.44 14.57 12.20
C ILE A 244 -12.76 15.18 12.71
N MET A 245 -12.70 16.44 13.14
CA MET A 245 -13.84 17.17 13.69
C MET A 245 -14.99 17.28 12.67
N LYS A 246 -16.23 17.27 13.18
CA LYS A 246 -17.42 17.54 12.37
C LYS A 246 -17.52 19.03 12.02
N LYS A 247 -18.38 19.33 11.03
CA LYS A 247 -18.65 20.72 10.59
C LYS A 247 -19.22 21.60 11.71
N ASP A 248 -19.92 21.01 12.68
CA ASP A 248 -20.49 21.70 13.85
C ASP A 248 -19.50 21.89 15.01
N GLY A 249 -18.24 21.47 14.84
CA GLY A 249 -17.20 21.57 15.87
C GLY A 249 -17.21 20.45 16.91
N THR A 250 -18.06 19.43 16.78
CA THR A 250 -18.01 18.24 17.64
C THR A 250 -16.98 17.22 17.14
N THR A 251 -16.44 16.40 18.04
CA THR A 251 -15.45 15.38 17.66
C THR A 251 -16.07 14.30 16.78
N GLY A 252 -15.36 13.92 15.72
CA GLY A 252 -15.71 12.79 14.88
C GLY A 252 -15.46 11.45 15.58
N LYS A 253 -15.59 10.36 14.83
CA LYS A 253 -15.33 9.00 15.28
C LYS A 253 -14.65 8.17 14.18
N PHE A 254 -13.99 7.11 14.60
CA PHE A 254 -13.58 5.96 13.80
C PHE A 254 -13.74 4.71 14.68
N ALA A 255 -13.60 3.50 14.13
CA ALA A 255 -13.71 2.29 14.94
C ALA A 255 -12.35 1.61 15.15
N VAL A 256 -12.20 0.92 16.28
CA VAL A 256 -11.13 -0.06 16.52
C VAL A 256 -11.76 -1.43 16.70
N GLY A 257 -11.26 -2.42 15.97
CA GLY A 257 -11.67 -3.81 16.07
C GLY A 257 -10.52 -4.72 16.51
N MET A 258 -10.82 -5.71 17.33
CA MET A 258 -9.87 -6.73 17.82
C MET A 258 -10.16 -8.09 17.19
N LYS A 259 -9.11 -8.85 16.85
CA LYS A 259 -9.25 -10.28 16.51
C LYS A 259 -9.95 -11.04 17.64
N ASN A 260 -10.76 -12.02 17.26
CA ASN A 260 -11.31 -12.98 18.22
C ASN A 260 -10.23 -13.97 18.69
N LYS A 261 -10.60 -14.92 19.55
CA LYS A 261 -9.67 -15.88 20.16
C LYS A 261 -9.10 -16.86 19.13
N GLU A 262 -9.82 -17.06 18.03
CA GLU A 262 -9.49 -17.93 16.91
C GLU A 262 -8.59 -17.23 15.87
N GLY A 263 -8.31 -15.94 16.05
CA GLY A 263 -7.41 -15.17 15.19
C GLY A 263 -8.08 -14.46 14.00
N TYR A 264 -9.41 -14.47 13.93
CA TYR A 264 -10.19 -13.85 12.86
C TYR A 264 -10.80 -12.51 13.27
N PHE A 265 -11.08 -11.68 12.27
CA PHE A 265 -11.82 -10.43 12.42
C PHE A 265 -13.29 -10.67 12.06
N THR A 266 -14.06 -11.29 12.95
CA THR A 266 -15.49 -11.57 12.76
C THR A 266 -16.36 -10.36 13.15
N GLY A 267 -16.02 -9.73 14.29
CA GLY A 267 -16.62 -8.48 14.78
C GLY A 267 -17.89 -8.71 15.59
N TRP A 268 -18.01 -8.05 16.73
CA TRP A 268 -19.26 -7.83 17.47
C TRP A 268 -19.22 -6.49 18.22
N TYR A 269 -20.40 -5.93 18.53
CA TYR A 269 -20.53 -4.67 19.26
C TYR A 269 -21.64 -4.75 20.31
N THR A 270 -21.65 -3.80 21.23
CA THR A 270 -22.75 -3.63 22.18
C THR A 270 -23.69 -2.54 21.67
N ASP A 271 -24.97 -2.84 21.51
CA ASP A 271 -25.97 -1.87 21.09
C ASP A 271 -26.34 -0.89 22.22
N LYS A 272 -27.20 0.09 21.90
CA LYS A 272 -27.69 1.11 22.85
C LYS A 272 -28.42 0.53 24.06
N ASP A 273 -28.92 -0.70 23.97
CA ASP A 273 -29.65 -1.39 25.04
C ASP A 273 -28.72 -2.30 25.85
N GLY A 274 -27.39 -2.23 25.61
CA GLY A 274 -26.39 -3.01 26.31
C GLY A 274 -26.28 -4.46 25.81
N LYS A 275 -26.87 -4.81 24.67
CA LYS A 275 -26.88 -6.18 24.16
C LYS A 275 -25.81 -6.39 23.11
N ARG A 276 -25.16 -7.55 23.17
CA ARG A 276 -24.18 -7.99 22.17
C ARG A 276 -24.87 -8.27 20.84
N GLN A 277 -24.30 -7.72 19.76
CA GLN A 277 -24.73 -7.89 18.38
C GLN A 277 -23.53 -8.32 17.53
N GLU A 278 -23.69 -9.36 16.72
CA GLU A 278 -22.62 -9.88 15.86
C GLU A 278 -22.52 -9.09 14.54
N GLY A 279 -21.28 -8.83 14.09
CA GLY A 279 -20.94 -8.12 12.86
C GLY A 279 -20.02 -6.91 13.09
N GLY A 280 -19.66 -6.25 11.98
CA GLY A 280 -18.85 -5.03 11.99
C GLY A 280 -17.48 -5.17 11.33
N MET A 281 -16.95 -6.39 11.18
CA MET A 281 -15.62 -6.60 10.59
C MET A 281 -15.61 -7.48 9.33
N LEU A 282 -16.77 -7.99 8.91
CA LEU A 282 -16.96 -8.71 7.64
C LEU A 282 -18.21 -8.22 6.90
N GLY A 283 -18.14 -8.19 5.57
CA GLY A 283 -19.28 -7.89 4.72
C GLY A 283 -20.30 -9.03 4.65
N SER A 284 -21.59 -8.68 4.63
CA SER A 284 -22.71 -9.60 4.38
C SER A 284 -23.80 -9.01 3.48
N ASN A 285 -24.64 -9.88 2.90
CA ASN A 285 -25.80 -9.47 2.09
C ASN A 285 -27.14 -9.55 2.85
N ALA A 286 -28.24 -9.35 2.10
CA ALA A 286 -29.62 -9.41 2.57
C ALA A 286 -30.07 -10.79 3.12
N LEU A 287 -29.37 -11.88 2.76
CA LEU A 287 -29.59 -13.22 3.32
C LEU A 287 -28.77 -13.45 4.61
N ASP A 288 -28.03 -12.43 5.08
CA ASP A 288 -26.95 -12.56 6.05
C ASP A 288 -25.86 -13.57 5.63
N GLN A 289 -25.60 -13.71 4.32
CA GLN A 289 -24.44 -14.46 3.84
C GLN A 289 -23.21 -13.58 3.99
N ILE A 290 -22.26 -14.04 4.80
CA ILE A 290 -20.95 -13.41 5.03
C ILE A 290 -20.03 -13.82 3.88
N PHE A 291 -19.46 -12.83 3.19
CA PHE A 291 -18.58 -13.06 2.04
C PHE A 291 -17.12 -13.12 2.49
N LEU A 292 -16.53 -14.31 2.50
CA LEU A 292 -15.15 -14.47 2.92
C LEU A 292 -14.17 -13.86 1.89
N HIS A 293 -14.52 -13.90 0.61
CA HIS A 293 -13.68 -13.43 -0.48
C HIS A 293 -13.62 -11.91 -0.63
N GLU A 294 -14.67 -11.19 -0.22
CA GLU A 294 -14.84 -9.74 -0.45
C GLU A 294 -14.13 -8.87 0.60
N GLN A 295 -12.94 -9.27 1.02
CA GLN A 295 -12.15 -8.50 1.98
C GLN A 295 -10.67 -8.54 1.61
N ALA A 296 -10.00 -7.42 1.84
CA ALA A 296 -8.56 -7.27 1.73
C ALA A 296 -8.04 -6.66 3.03
N LEU A 297 -7.55 -7.51 3.92
CA LEU A 297 -7.11 -7.14 5.27
C LEU A 297 -5.64 -7.47 5.46
N ASP A 298 -4.97 -6.69 6.32
CA ASP A 298 -3.71 -7.10 6.94
C ASP A 298 -4.01 -7.82 8.25
N ARG A 299 -3.59 -9.09 8.29
CA ARG A 299 -3.85 -9.98 9.41
C ARG A 299 -2.63 -10.14 10.31
N ARG A 300 -1.54 -9.38 10.10
CA ARG A 300 -0.33 -9.43 10.94
C ARG A 300 -0.60 -8.97 12.39
N PHE A 301 -1.62 -8.13 12.60
CA PHE A 301 -1.90 -7.47 13.88
C PHE A 301 -3.20 -7.93 14.53
N LYS A 302 -3.28 -7.79 15.85
CA LYS A 302 -4.47 -8.11 16.65
C LYS A 302 -5.55 -7.05 16.54
N TYR A 303 -5.19 -5.79 16.27
CA TYR A 303 -6.11 -4.66 16.19
C TYR A 303 -6.08 -4.01 14.81
N MET A 304 -7.19 -3.40 14.45
CA MET A 304 -7.40 -2.71 13.18
C MET A 304 -8.28 -1.48 13.39
N LEU A 305 -7.93 -0.37 12.76
CA LEU A 305 -8.80 0.82 12.74
C LEU A 305 -9.69 0.79 11.49
N MET A 306 -10.93 1.26 11.59
CA MET A 306 -11.85 1.42 10.45
C MET A 306 -12.30 2.88 10.36
N LEU A 307 -12.07 3.51 9.21
CA LEU A 307 -12.35 4.94 9.04
C LEU A 307 -13.79 5.27 8.67
N ALA A 308 -14.52 4.29 8.14
CA ALA A 308 -15.89 4.45 7.68
C ALA A 308 -16.86 3.51 8.41
N LYS A 309 -18.10 3.95 8.55
CA LYS A 309 -19.25 3.13 8.94
C LYS A 309 -20.33 3.38 7.91
N GLY A 310 -20.66 2.38 7.11
CA GLY A 310 -21.69 2.56 6.11
C GLY A 310 -23.08 2.30 6.66
N ARG A 311 -24.10 2.83 5.99
CA ARG A 311 -25.50 2.65 6.39
C ARG A 311 -26.06 1.30 5.94
N THR A 312 -26.62 0.55 6.88
CA THR A 312 -27.19 -0.80 6.72
C THR A 312 -28.59 -0.89 7.34
N ILE A 313 -29.27 -2.04 7.27
CA ILE A 313 -30.56 -2.22 7.97
C ILE A 313 -30.37 -2.08 9.48
N ALA A 314 -29.25 -2.54 10.03
CA ALA A 314 -28.95 -2.51 11.46
C ALA A 314 -28.87 -1.07 12.03
N ASN A 315 -28.48 -0.10 11.20
CA ASN A 315 -28.39 1.32 11.56
C ASN A 315 -29.13 2.22 10.58
N ARG A 316 -30.27 1.77 10.05
CA ARG A 316 -31.05 2.51 9.05
C ARG A 316 -31.54 3.89 9.49
N THR A 317 -31.57 4.14 10.80
CA THR A 317 -31.97 5.41 11.41
C THR A 317 -30.80 6.37 11.63
N ASP A 318 -29.56 5.90 11.46
CA ASP A 318 -28.38 6.77 11.56
C ASP A 318 -28.34 7.73 10.37
N LYS A 319 -27.94 8.98 10.63
CA LYS A 319 -27.84 10.01 9.60
C LYS A 319 -26.63 9.77 8.70
N ALA A 320 -26.85 9.82 7.39
CA ALA A 320 -25.79 9.73 6.38
C ALA A 320 -25.06 11.06 6.23
N GLN A 321 -23.76 11.02 5.92
CA GLN A 321 -22.94 12.22 5.63
C GLN A 321 -23.47 13.01 4.44
N ASP A 322 -23.96 12.32 3.41
CA ASP A 322 -24.48 12.92 2.19
C ASP A 322 -25.97 13.34 2.28
N GLU A 323 -26.54 13.28 3.49
CA GLU A 323 -27.93 13.63 3.81
C GLU A 323 -29.00 12.78 3.09
N SER A 324 -28.62 11.71 2.39
CA SER A 324 -29.56 10.81 1.74
C SER A 324 -30.49 10.13 2.75
N GLU A 325 -31.74 9.85 2.36
CA GLU A 325 -32.65 9.01 3.15
C GLU A 325 -32.33 7.52 2.96
N PHE A 326 -32.68 6.68 3.94
CA PHE A 326 -32.46 5.23 3.84
C PHE A 326 -33.46 4.61 2.86
N ASP A 327 -32.95 4.11 1.74
CA ASP A 327 -33.70 3.27 0.81
C ASP A 327 -33.17 1.84 0.84
N ILE A 328 -34.00 0.90 1.28
CA ILE A 328 -33.67 -0.53 1.33
C ILE A 328 -33.58 -1.16 -0.07
N LYS A 329 -34.21 -0.59 -1.09
CA LYS A 329 -34.25 -1.17 -2.44
C LYS A 329 -32.93 -0.94 -3.17
N THR A 330 -32.43 -1.98 -3.84
CA THR A 330 -31.26 -1.81 -4.73
C THR A 330 -31.67 -1.17 -6.05
N ALA A 331 -30.78 -0.32 -6.59
CA ALA A 331 -30.91 0.20 -7.93
C ALA A 331 -30.77 -0.91 -9.00
N ASN A 332 -30.04 -1.99 -8.70
CA ASN A 332 -29.76 -3.12 -9.60
C ASN A 332 -30.93 -4.13 -9.71
N ASN A 333 -32.16 -3.65 -9.74
CA ASN A 333 -33.34 -4.52 -9.88
C ASN A 333 -33.68 -4.78 -11.35
N LYS A 334 -34.49 -5.83 -11.59
CA LYS A 334 -34.88 -6.24 -12.95
C LYS A 334 -35.54 -5.12 -13.76
N SER A 335 -36.35 -4.28 -13.12
CA SER A 335 -37.05 -3.15 -13.76
C SER A 335 -36.12 -2.01 -14.17
N ASN A 336 -34.99 -1.83 -13.49
CA ASN A 336 -34.07 -0.72 -13.75
C ASN A 336 -32.84 -1.12 -14.57
N LYS A 337 -32.60 -2.42 -14.77
CA LYS A 337 -31.38 -2.94 -15.41
C LYS A 337 -31.17 -2.42 -16.83
N GLU A 338 -32.24 -2.27 -17.62
CA GLU A 338 -32.14 -1.73 -18.98
C GLU A 338 -31.73 -0.24 -18.96
N ASN A 339 -32.29 0.56 -18.05
CA ASN A 339 -31.94 1.96 -17.89
C ASN A 339 -30.48 2.10 -17.42
N LEU A 340 -30.08 1.31 -16.42
CA LEU A 340 -28.70 1.29 -15.94
C LEU A 340 -27.69 0.92 -17.02
N ASN A 341 -28.04 0.00 -17.93
CA ASN A 341 -27.15 -0.40 -19.02
C ASN A 341 -26.99 0.67 -20.12
N LYS A 342 -27.86 1.69 -20.15
CA LYS A 342 -27.77 2.83 -21.07
C LYS A 342 -26.93 3.97 -20.50
N LEU A 343 -26.64 3.97 -19.20
CA LEU A 343 -25.86 5.03 -18.55
C LEU A 343 -24.36 4.88 -18.82
N PRO A 344 -23.62 6.00 -18.90
CA PRO A 344 -22.16 5.99 -18.85
C PRO A 344 -21.65 5.24 -17.61
N VAL A 345 -20.46 4.61 -17.71
CA VAL A 345 -19.90 3.76 -16.65
C VAL A 345 -19.89 4.46 -15.29
N LYS A 346 -19.41 5.70 -15.23
CA LYS A 346 -19.36 6.47 -13.98
C LYS A 346 -20.74 6.74 -13.38
N GLU A 347 -21.68 7.24 -14.18
CA GLU A 347 -23.04 7.54 -13.72
C GLU A 347 -23.78 6.28 -13.27
N LYS A 348 -23.58 5.17 -13.98
CA LYS A 348 -24.09 3.85 -13.60
C LYS A 348 -23.54 3.40 -12.24
N GLU A 349 -22.22 3.47 -12.07
CA GLU A 349 -21.59 3.08 -10.80
C GLU A 349 -22.00 4.02 -9.66
N ASP A 350 -22.19 5.33 -9.88
CA ASP A 350 -22.65 6.28 -8.84
C ASP A 350 -24.00 5.88 -8.26
N ILE A 351 -24.86 5.31 -9.09
CA ILE A 351 -26.19 4.82 -8.70
C ILE A 351 -26.10 3.43 -8.04
N LEU A 352 -25.35 2.51 -8.65
CA LEU A 352 -25.25 1.13 -8.19
C LEU A 352 -24.53 0.99 -6.85
N GLN A 353 -23.45 1.75 -6.69
CA GLN A 353 -22.51 1.65 -5.58
C GLN A 353 -22.86 2.58 -4.42
N HIS A 354 -24.06 3.17 -4.46
CA HIS A 354 -24.50 4.10 -3.44
C HIS A 354 -24.64 3.41 -2.07
N SER A 355 -23.65 3.69 -1.23
CA SER A 355 -23.43 3.15 0.11
C SER A 355 -22.89 4.29 0.97
N PRO A 356 -23.75 5.16 1.49
CA PRO A 356 -23.31 6.36 2.15
C PRO A 356 -22.67 6.05 3.51
N ASN A 357 -21.67 6.86 3.86
CA ASN A 357 -21.02 6.84 5.17
C ASN A 357 -21.92 7.50 6.23
N ILE A 358 -21.78 7.10 7.48
CA ILE A 358 -22.51 7.67 8.62
C ILE A 358 -21.85 8.96 9.10
N GLU A 359 -22.67 9.95 9.46
CA GLU A 359 -22.23 11.23 9.99
C GLU A 359 -21.31 11.04 11.22
N GLY A 360 -20.18 11.76 11.22
CA GLY A 360 -19.15 11.66 12.26
C GLY A 360 -17.98 10.74 11.90
N PHE A 361 -18.11 9.82 10.95
CA PHE A 361 -17.00 9.01 10.43
C PHE A 361 -16.16 9.80 9.41
N ASN A 362 -15.45 10.80 9.90
CA ASN A 362 -14.72 11.77 9.05
C ASN A 362 -13.25 11.38 8.82
N GLY A 363 -12.83 10.20 9.28
CA GLY A 363 -11.44 9.73 9.24
C GLY A 363 -10.59 10.22 10.41
N ILE A 364 -9.27 10.13 10.25
CA ILE A 364 -8.29 10.42 11.30
C ILE A 364 -7.32 11.53 10.91
N GLU A 365 -6.80 12.22 11.90
CA GLU A 365 -5.75 13.23 11.74
C GLU A 365 -4.72 13.18 12.86
N LYS A 366 -3.50 13.65 12.54
CA LYS A 366 -2.42 13.86 13.50
C LYS A 366 -1.52 15.00 13.04
N THR A 367 -1.06 15.80 13.99
CA THR A 367 -0.12 16.91 13.76
C THR A 367 1.26 16.49 14.21
N PHE A 368 2.26 16.82 13.38
CA PHE A 368 3.67 16.57 13.61
C PHE A 368 4.43 17.88 13.58
N THR A 369 5.45 18.02 14.40
CA THR A 369 6.39 19.12 14.29
C THR A 369 7.23 18.94 13.02
N ALA A 370 7.51 20.03 12.31
CA ALA A 370 8.46 20.00 11.20
C ALA A 370 9.89 19.95 11.73
N PHE A 371 10.64 18.91 11.37
CA PHE A 371 12.02 18.73 11.83
C PHE A 371 12.89 19.96 11.62
N SER A 372 12.84 20.58 10.44
CA SER A 372 13.69 21.70 10.10
C SER A 372 12.91 22.83 9.45
N THR A 373 12.39 23.74 10.28
CA THR A 373 11.73 24.96 9.83
C THR A 373 12.67 25.88 9.04
N LYS A 374 13.94 25.99 9.45
CA LYS A 374 14.89 26.93 8.82
C LYS A 374 15.37 26.49 7.45
N TYR A 375 15.56 25.18 7.26
CA TYR A 375 16.17 24.63 6.03
C TYR A 375 15.18 23.86 5.16
N GLY A 376 13.99 23.57 5.67
CA GLY A 376 13.04 22.64 5.07
C GLY A 376 13.45 21.19 5.29
N SER A 377 12.62 20.28 4.77
CA SER A 377 12.82 18.82 4.78
C SER A 377 11.90 18.18 3.74
N ARG A 378 11.90 16.85 3.63
CA ARG A 378 10.88 16.12 2.86
C ARG A 378 10.20 15.08 3.71
N LEU A 379 8.93 14.85 3.40
CA LEU A 379 8.07 13.88 4.03
C LEU A 379 7.73 12.77 3.04
N LYS A 380 7.59 11.55 3.55
CA LYS A 380 7.02 10.41 2.86
C LYS A 380 6.02 9.70 3.77
N ILE A 381 4.85 9.34 3.24
CA ILE A 381 3.80 8.64 3.98
C ILE A 381 3.56 7.29 3.33
N ASP A 382 3.61 6.24 4.14
CA ASP A 382 3.33 4.88 3.69
C ASP A 382 2.31 4.21 4.61
N PHE A 383 1.36 3.46 4.06
CA PHE A 383 0.44 2.63 4.85
C PHE A 383 -0.21 1.54 4.00
N VAL A 384 -0.75 0.52 4.68
CA VAL A 384 -1.47 -0.58 4.05
C VAL A 384 -2.93 -0.19 3.87
N THR A 385 -3.45 -0.35 2.65
CA THR A 385 -4.86 -0.10 2.29
C THR A 385 -5.66 -1.41 2.32
N GLY A 386 -6.97 -1.31 2.53
CA GLY A 386 -7.83 -2.48 2.50
C GLY A 386 -9.32 -2.14 2.44
N TYR A 387 -10.14 -3.19 2.48
CA TYR A 387 -11.61 -3.13 2.55
C TYR A 387 -12.17 -4.41 3.17
N ILE A 388 -13.38 -4.35 3.71
CA ILE A 388 -14.07 -5.52 4.27
C ILE A 388 -15.25 -6.03 3.43
N SER A 389 -15.65 -5.26 2.42
CA SER A 389 -16.78 -5.54 1.55
C SER A 389 -16.61 -4.90 0.16
N ASP A 390 -17.25 -5.51 -0.84
CA ASP A 390 -17.19 -5.12 -2.27
C ASP A 390 -18.61 -5.01 -2.86
N TYR A 391 -19.48 -4.21 -2.22
CA TYR A 391 -20.89 -4.14 -2.62
C TYR A 391 -21.06 -3.51 -4.02
N GLU A 392 -21.59 -4.28 -4.97
CA GLU A 392 -21.79 -3.84 -6.37
C GLU A 392 -20.49 -3.34 -7.04
N GLY A 393 -19.35 -3.92 -6.66
CA GLY A 393 -18.03 -3.49 -7.14
C GLY A 393 -17.47 -2.25 -6.42
N SER A 394 -18.19 -1.74 -5.41
CA SER A 394 -17.77 -0.60 -4.61
C SER A 394 -16.83 -1.03 -3.50
N LYS A 395 -15.60 -0.57 -3.58
CA LYS A 395 -14.60 -0.67 -2.54
C LYS A 395 -14.25 0.77 -2.19
N GLY A 396 -14.38 1.15 -0.92
CA GLY A 396 -14.31 2.56 -0.53
C GLY A 396 -13.01 3.26 -0.99
N THR A 397 -13.04 4.58 -1.03
CA THR A 397 -11.90 5.40 -1.46
C THR A 397 -11.14 5.96 -0.26
N TYR A 398 -9.81 6.02 -0.34
CA TYR A 398 -8.98 6.73 0.64
C TYR A 398 -8.57 8.08 0.07
N ARG A 399 -8.60 9.13 0.88
CA ARG A 399 -7.93 10.40 0.60
C ARG A 399 -6.95 10.73 1.68
N ILE A 400 -5.78 11.19 1.25
CA ILE A 400 -4.64 11.53 2.07
C ILE A 400 -4.33 13.00 1.83
N VAL A 401 -4.47 13.82 2.87
CA VAL A 401 -4.17 15.24 2.82
C VAL A 401 -3.03 15.54 3.78
N VAL A 402 -2.02 16.27 3.29
CA VAL A 402 -0.97 16.85 4.12
C VAL A 402 -1.08 18.36 4.04
N LYS A 403 -1.22 18.99 5.21
CA LYS A 403 -1.25 20.44 5.36
C LYS A 403 0.00 20.91 6.07
N ALA A 404 0.77 21.76 5.43
CA ALA A 404 1.84 22.51 6.09
C ALA A 404 1.22 23.56 7.02
N ILE A 405 1.80 23.73 8.19
CA ILE A 405 1.42 24.75 9.16
C ILE A 405 2.57 25.76 9.24
N LYS A 406 2.27 27.01 8.92
CA LYS A 406 3.22 28.14 8.90
C LYS A 406 2.72 29.21 9.87
N LYS A 407 3.63 30.03 10.41
CA LYS A 407 3.23 31.24 11.14
C LYS A 407 2.69 32.27 10.15
N ASP A 408 1.64 32.98 10.52
CA ASP A 408 1.10 34.06 9.68
C ASP A 408 2.15 35.17 9.50
N LYS A 409 2.23 35.71 8.29
CA LYS A 409 3.24 36.71 7.91
C LYS A 409 3.03 38.06 8.59
N ASN A 410 1.79 38.37 8.96
CA ASN A 410 1.38 39.63 9.56
C ASN A 410 1.15 39.50 11.07
N ASP A 411 0.87 38.30 11.56
CA ASP A 411 0.59 38.00 12.97
C ASP A 411 1.20 36.65 13.40
N THR A 412 2.45 36.68 13.87
CA THR A 412 3.19 35.45 14.27
C THR A 412 2.55 34.65 15.42
N SER A 413 1.51 35.17 16.07
CA SER A 413 0.71 34.42 17.05
C SER A 413 -0.28 33.45 16.39
N LYS A 414 -0.60 33.66 15.11
CA LYS A 414 -1.52 32.84 14.32
C LYS A 414 -0.77 31.86 13.43
N GLU A 415 -1.45 30.77 13.13
CA GLU A 415 -0.99 29.73 12.22
C GLU A 415 -1.89 29.67 10.99
N VAL A 416 -1.28 29.43 9.84
CA VAL A 416 -1.95 29.27 8.55
C VAL A 416 -1.68 27.85 8.06
N GLU A 417 -2.74 27.14 7.69
CA GLU A 417 -2.65 25.82 7.05
C GLU A 417 -2.63 25.97 5.53
N GLU A 418 -1.71 25.27 4.87
CA GLU A 418 -1.61 25.19 3.41
C GLU A 418 -1.56 23.71 2.99
N THR A 419 -2.47 23.28 2.11
CA THR A 419 -2.42 21.92 1.56
C THR A 419 -1.26 21.77 0.59
N ILE A 420 -0.28 20.92 0.94
CA ILE A 420 0.92 20.65 0.14
C ILE A 420 0.87 19.30 -0.57
N TYR A 421 -0.01 18.40 -0.11
CA TYR A 421 -0.28 17.11 -0.72
C TYR A 421 -1.75 16.76 -0.52
N ASP A 422 -2.39 16.27 -1.57
CA ASP A 422 -3.80 15.88 -1.56
C ASP A 422 -3.96 14.79 -2.61
N HIS A 423 -4.12 13.54 -2.16
CA HIS A 423 -4.19 12.37 -3.02
C HIS A 423 -5.38 11.49 -2.69
N THR A 424 -6.17 11.17 -3.72
CA THR A 424 -7.27 10.20 -3.63
C THR A 424 -6.88 8.92 -4.32
N ILE A 425 -6.96 7.81 -3.58
CA ILE A 425 -6.92 6.44 -4.09
C ILE A 425 -8.36 6.05 -4.44
N ASN A 426 -8.68 6.12 -5.73
CA ASN A 426 -10.05 5.99 -6.22
C ASN A 426 -10.52 4.53 -6.32
N ARG A 427 -9.60 3.59 -6.52
CA ARG A 427 -9.90 2.17 -6.74
C ARG A 427 -8.84 1.31 -6.10
N ILE A 428 -9.08 0.95 -4.85
CA ILE A 428 -8.09 0.21 -4.07
C ILE A 428 -7.77 -1.20 -4.60
N ASP A 429 -8.63 -1.80 -5.42
CA ASP A 429 -8.42 -3.11 -6.06
C ASP A 429 -7.83 -3.03 -7.47
N GLY A 430 -7.31 -1.88 -7.87
CA GLY A 430 -6.62 -1.71 -9.14
C GLY A 430 -5.53 -0.65 -9.09
N ILE A 431 -4.64 -0.69 -10.07
CA ILE A 431 -3.60 0.35 -10.22
C ILE A 431 -3.95 1.42 -11.26
N VAL A 432 -5.11 1.26 -11.92
CA VAL A 432 -5.55 2.15 -12.99
C VAL A 432 -6.57 3.12 -12.43
N GLU A 433 -6.10 4.33 -12.08
CA GLU A 433 -6.90 5.35 -11.39
C GLU A 433 -6.98 6.69 -12.16
N ASN A 434 -7.47 6.63 -13.39
CA ASN A 434 -7.63 7.82 -14.24
C ASN A 434 -9.06 8.36 -14.21
N GLU A 435 -9.34 9.23 -13.24
CA GLU A 435 -10.67 9.79 -13.02
C GLU A 435 -11.21 10.64 -14.19
N GLU A 436 -10.32 11.25 -14.98
CA GLU A 436 -10.74 11.94 -16.20
C GLU A 436 -11.32 10.96 -17.22
N ARG A 437 -10.57 9.88 -17.52
CA ARG A 437 -10.99 8.85 -18.48
C ARG A 437 -12.20 8.07 -17.98
N TYR A 438 -12.24 7.77 -16.68
CA TYR A 438 -13.41 7.14 -16.07
C TYR A 438 -14.66 8.00 -16.20
N SER A 439 -14.55 9.32 -15.98
CA SER A 439 -15.65 10.26 -16.18
C SER A 439 -16.10 10.36 -17.64
N GLN A 440 -15.23 9.99 -18.59
CA GLN A 440 -15.50 9.87 -20.03
C GLN A 440 -15.96 8.45 -20.43
N GLY A 441 -16.40 7.63 -19.46
CA GLY A 441 -17.00 6.31 -19.72
C GLY A 441 -16.02 5.14 -19.87
N VAL A 442 -14.72 5.35 -19.63
CA VAL A 442 -13.74 4.26 -19.71
C VAL A 442 -13.89 3.29 -18.53
N ASP A 443 -14.01 1.99 -18.84
CA ASP A 443 -13.97 0.91 -17.83
C ASP A 443 -12.52 0.63 -17.38
N LEU A 444 -12.09 1.34 -16.34
CA LEU A 444 -10.75 1.19 -15.76
C LEU A 444 -10.55 -0.20 -15.12
N SER A 445 -11.59 -0.80 -14.54
CA SER A 445 -11.51 -2.13 -13.92
C SER A 445 -11.27 -3.21 -14.97
N GLY A 446 -12.00 -3.14 -16.09
CA GLY A 446 -11.79 -3.99 -17.26
C GLY A 446 -10.37 -3.85 -17.82
N PHE A 447 -9.86 -2.62 -17.93
CA PHE A 447 -8.50 -2.37 -18.39
C PHE A 447 -7.43 -2.94 -17.43
N ASN A 448 -7.60 -2.75 -16.11
CA ASN A 448 -6.72 -3.32 -15.07
C ASN A 448 -6.63 -4.85 -15.19
N LYS A 449 -7.78 -5.52 -15.37
CA LYS A 449 -7.86 -6.99 -15.58
C LYS A 449 -7.09 -7.45 -16.82
N VAL A 450 -7.16 -6.70 -17.93
CA VAL A 450 -6.41 -7.04 -19.15
C VAL A 450 -4.90 -6.96 -18.92
N ILE A 451 -4.42 -5.90 -18.26
CA ILE A 451 -2.99 -5.75 -17.92
C ILE A 451 -2.53 -6.91 -17.04
N LYS A 452 -3.28 -7.20 -15.96
CA LYS A 452 -2.97 -8.28 -15.02
C LYS A 452 -2.84 -9.62 -15.73
N ASN A 453 -3.81 -9.98 -16.56
CA ASN A 453 -3.81 -11.24 -17.30
C ASN A 453 -2.61 -11.33 -18.26
N LEU A 454 -2.28 -10.26 -18.97
CA LEU A 454 -1.13 -10.23 -19.88
C LEU A 454 0.21 -10.47 -19.17
N LEU A 455 0.38 -9.95 -17.95
CA LEU A 455 1.57 -10.15 -17.13
C LEU A 455 1.58 -11.54 -16.47
N LYS A 456 0.42 -11.99 -15.99
CA LYS A 456 0.21 -13.30 -15.34
C LYS A 456 0.54 -14.47 -16.25
N GLU A 457 0.23 -14.37 -17.55
CA GLU A 457 0.52 -15.42 -18.54
C GLU A 457 2.01 -15.88 -18.52
N LYS A 458 2.95 -14.98 -18.23
CA LYS A 458 4.38 -15.33 -18.13
C LYS A 458 4.68 -16.23 -16.94
N HIS A 459 4.09 -15.92 -15.79
CA HIS A 459 4.23 -16.72 -14.59
C HIS A 459 3.58 -18.10 -14.75
N GLU A 460 2.34 -18.14 -15.21
CA GLU A 460 1.60 -19.39 -15.40
C GLU A 460 2.32 -20.36 -16.34
N LYS A 461 2.92 -19.85 -17.42
CA LYS A 461 3.74 -20.67 -18.34
C LYS A 461 4.97 -21.25 -17.65
N LYS A 462 5.64 -20.47 -16.79
CA LYS A 462 6.81 -20.93 -16.01
C LYS A 462 6.40 -22.02 -15.02
N VAL A 463 5.36 -21.77 -14.20
CA VAL A 463 4.83 -22.75 -13.23
C VAL A 463 4.41 -24.04 -13.95
N LYS A 464 3.66 -23.92 -15.05
CA LYS A 464 3.23 -25.08 -15.85
C LYS A 464 4.42 -25.89 -16.37
N SER A 465 5.47 -25.23 -16.88
CA SER A 465 6.65 -25.93 -17.39
C SER A 465 7.36 -26.73 -16.30
N LEU A 466 7.51 -26.16 -15.11
CA LEU A 466 8.11 -26.81 -13.95
C LEU A 466 7.22 -27.95 -13.42
N ALA A 467 5.90 -27.76 -13.41
CA ALA A 467 4.94 -28.78 -12.98
C ALA A 467 4.99 -30.01 -13.90
N VAL A 468 5.03 -29.77 -15.22
CA VAL A 468 5.19 -30.84 -16.20
C VAL A 468 6.54 -31.54 -16.06
N ALA A 469 7.62 -30.81 -15.78
CA ALA A 469 8.95 -31.40 -15.59
C ALA A 469 8.99 -32.30 -14.34
N ARG A 470 8.53 -31.80 -13.19
CA ARG A 470 8.45 -32.57 -11.94
C ARG A 470 7.55 -33.79 -12.07
N TYR A 471 6.41 -33.65 -12.75
CA TYR A 471 5.54 -34.79 -13.01
C TYR A 471 6.23 -35.87 -13.85
N LYS A 472 6.99 -35.48 -14.88
CA LYS A 472 7.74 -36.44 -15.72
C LYS A 472 8.87 -37.13 -14.98
N GLU A 473 9.47 -36.48 -14.00
CA GLU A 473 10.49 -37.09 -13.14
C GLU A 473 9.87 -38.19 -12.26
N GLN A 474 8.67 -37.95 -11.74
CA GLN A 474 7.91 -38.92 -10.94
C GLN A 474 7.26 -40.02 -11.81
N HIS A 475 6.96 -39.71 -13.08
CA HIS A 475 6.28 -40.57 -14.03
C HIS A 475 7.01 -40.61 -15.39
N PRO A 476 8.20 -41.25 -15.48
CA PRO A 476 9.00 -41.29 -16.70
C PRO A 476 8.28 -41.92 -17.90
N GLU A 477 7.29 -42.77 -17.64
CA GLU A 477 6.46 -43.43 -18.65
C GLU A 477 5.52 -42.46 -19.39
N VAL A 478 5.19 -41.31 -18.79
CA VAL A 478 4.23 -40.35 -19.35
C VAL A 478 4.94 -39.30 -20.22
N LYS A 479 4.97 -39.54 -21.54
CA LYS A 479 5.59 -38.59 -22.50
C LYS A 479 4.91 -37.22 -22.55
N LYS A 480 3.57 -37.19 -22.43
CA LYS A 480 2.74 -35.97 -22.52
C LYS A 480 1.74 -35.92 -21.37
N PRO A 481 2.11 -35.35 -20.21
CA PRO A 481 1.21 -35.20 -19.09
C PRO A 481 -0.01 -34.34 -19.45
N LYS A 482 -1.20 -34.80 -19.06
CA LYS A 482 -2.45 -34.03 -19.13
C LYS A 482 -2.52 -33.05 -17.97
N PHE A 483 -3.22 -31.93 -18.14
CA PHE A 483 -3.37 -30.90 -17.10
C PHE A 483 -3.86 -31.47 -15.76
N SER A 484 -4.82 -32.39 -15.79
CA SER A 484 -5.36 -33.05 -14.59
C SER A 484 -4.33 -33.83 -13.79
N GLN A 485 -3.19 -34.20 -14.38
CA GLN A 485 -2.16 -35.02 -13.73
C GLN A 485 -1.14 -34.18 -12.95
N TYR A 486 -0.87 -32.94 -13.37
CA TYR A 486 0.12 -32.07 -12.73
C TYR A 486 -0.49 -30.79 -12.11
N LYS A 487 -1.80 -30.57 -12.24
CA LYS A 487 -2.47 -29.36 -11.72
C LYS A 487 -2.21 -29.15 -10.22
N ASP A 488 -2.15 -30.21 -9.44
CA ASP A 488 -1.99 -30.14 -7.97
C ASP A 488 -0.53 -29.81 -7.59
N LEU A 489 0.42 -29.96 -8.52
CA LEU A 489 1.80 -29.50 -8.35
C LEU A 489 1.94 -28.00 -8.60
N MET A 490 1.01 -27.36 -9.31
CA MET A 490 1.14 -25.94 -9.66
C MET A 490 1.17 -25.02 -8.43
N PRO A 491 0.25 -25.14 -7.44
CA PRO A 491 0.32 -24.32 -6.22
C PRO A 491 1.62 -24.55 -5.43
N ILE A 492 2.08 -25.80 -5.36
CA ILE A 492 3.32 -26.17 -4.66
C ILE A 492 4.52 -25.46 -5.33
N ILE A 493 4.58 -25.49 -6.66
CA ILE A 493 5.65 -24.85 -7.43
C ILE A 493 5.59 -23.34 -7.33
N THR A 494 4.40 -22.74 -7.34
CA THR A 494 4.24 -21.30 -7.12
C THR A 494 4.82 -20.90 -5.76
N LYS A 495 4.50 -21.65 -4.70
CA LYS A 495 5.04 -21.41 -3.36
C LYS A 495 6.56 -21.58 -3.30
N GLU A 496 7.09 -22.67 -3.86
CA GLU A 496 8.54 -22.89 -3.92
C GLU A 496 9.29 -21.81 -4.70
N LEU A 497 8.70 -21.29 -5.79
CA LEU A 497 9.29 -20.20 -6.55
C LEU A 497 9.38 -18.92 -5.72
N ALA A 498 8.33 -18.60 -4.97
CA ALA A 498 8.30 -17.43 -4.10
C ALA A 498 9.32 -17.53 -2.95
N GLU A 499 9.50 -18.72 -2.38
CA GLU A 499 10.44 -18.97 -1.28
C GLU A 499 11.91 -18.95 -1.73
N LYS A 500 12.24 -19.57 -2.88
CA LYS A 500 13.63 -19.77 -3.33
C LYS A 500 14.24 -18.53 -3.99
N ASP A 501 13.44 -17.77 -4.73
CA ASP A 501 13.90 -16.57 -5.44
C ASP A 501 12.73 -15.60 -5.60
N LYS A 502 12.64 -14.60 -4.72
CA LYS A 502 11.58 -13.59 -4.79
C LYS A 502 11.58 -12.83 -6.12
N GLY A 503 12.72 -12.67 -6.78
CA GLY A 503 12.80 -12.07 -8.11
C GLY A 503 12.17 -12.94 -9.21
N ALA A 504 12.02 -14.25 -8.98
CA ALA A 504 11.47 -15.21 -9.92
C ALA A 504 9.95 -15.08 -10.12
N VAL A 505 9.26 -14.37 -9.22
CA VAL A 505 7.80 -14.18 -9.19
C VAL A 505 7.36 -12.74 -9.47
N THR A 506 8.31 -11.84 -9.71
CA THR A 506 8.04 -10.43 -10.04
C THR A 506 8.25 -10.15 -11.52
N TYR A 507 7.31 -9.43 -12.15
CA TYR A 507 7.36 -9.12 -13.58
C TYR A 507 7.16 -7.63 -13.82
N GLU A 508 8.24 -6.95 -14.22
CA GLU A 508 8.22 -5.49 -14.45
C GLU A 508 7.93 -5.14 -15.92
N LEU A 509 6.96 -4.25 -16.12
CA LEU A 509 6.62 -3.63 -17.40
C LEU A 509 6.95 -2.13 -17.34
N PRO A 510 8.05 -1.67 -17.97
CA PRO A 510 8.34 -0.24 -18.05
C PRO A 510 7.35 0.47 -18.99
N ILE A 511 6.83 1.63 -18.56
CA ILE A 511 5.96 2.49 -19.37
C ILE A 511 6.82 3.57 -20.03
N ASP A 512 7.53 3.15 -21.06
CA ASP A 512 8.51 3.96 -21.79
C ASP A 512 8.35 3.74 -23.29
N LYS A 513 8.35 4.85 -24.04
CA LYS A 513 8.09 4.84 -25.48
C LYS A 513 9.10 3.95 -26.22
N ASP A 514 10.37 4.14 -25.95
CA ASP A 514 11.43 3.40 -26.65
C ASP A 514 11.40 1.93 -26.29
N LYS A 515 11.13 1.57 -25.03
CA LYS A 515 11.08 0.16 -24.59
C LYS A 515 9.87 -0.59 -25.13
N LEU A 516 8.73 0.10 -25.29
CA LEU A 516 7.47 -0.47 -25.78
C LEU A 516 7.24 -0.28 -27.29
N HIS A 517 8.23 0.24 -28.00
CA HIS A 517 8.21 0.32 -29.46
C HIS A 517 8.26 -1.07 -30.10
N GLU A 518 7.45 -1.30 -31.14
CA GLU A 518 7.48 -2.54 -31.92
C GLU A 518 8.83 -2.71 -32.60
N VAL A 519 9.50 -3.85 -32.38
CA VAL A 519 10.81 -4.09 -33.00
C VAL A 519 10.66 -4.19 -34.50
N GLU A 520 11.50 -3.46 -35.24
CA GLU A 520 11.60 -3.57 -36.69
C GLU A 520 12.69 -4.58 -37.10
N LYS A 521 12.43 -5.32 -38.18
CA LYS A 521 13.41 -6.16 -38.87
C LYS A 521 13.39 -5.83 -40.35
N ASN A 522 14.54 -5.40 -40.89
CA ASN A 522 14.68 -4.99 -42.29
C ASN A 522 13.67 -3.89 -42.69
N GLY A 523 13.43 -2.92 -41.80
CA GLY A 523 12.46 -1.83 -42.00
C GLY A 523 11.00 -2.27 -42.01
N ARG A 524 10.68 -3.45 -41.45
CA ARG A 524 9.31 -3.96 -41.33
C ARG A 524 8.98 -4.32 -39.87
N PRO A 525 7.72 -4.12 -39.42
CA PRO A 525 7.29 -4.52 -38.08
C PRO A 525 7.47 -6.02 -37.87
N SER A 526 8.14 -6.42 -36.79
CA SER A 526 8.43 -7.83 -36.50
C SER A 526 7.39 -8.49 -35.60
N ASN A 527 6.37 -7.74 -35.15
CA ASN A 527 5.32 -8.19 -34.23
C ASN A 527 5.88 -8.68 -32.88
N LYS A 528 7.01 -8.09 -32.43
CA LYS A 528 7.72 -8.44 -31.20
C LYS A 528 8.07 -7.22 -30.38
N PHE A 529 8.14 -7.41 -29.07
CA PHE A 529 8.71 -6.45 -28.14
C PHE A 529 10.24 -6.57 -28.07
N LYS A 530 10.89 -5.53 -27.54
CA LYS A 530 12.29 -5.59 -27.12
C LYS A 530 12.47 -6.61 -25.99
N GLU A 531 13.69 -7.12 -25.86
CA GLU A 531 14.05 -8.03 -24.78
C GLU A 531 13.82 -7.38 -23.41
N GLY A 532 13.36 -8.16 -22.43
CA GLY A 532 13.03 -7.69 -21.09
C GLY A 532 11.56 -7.34 -20.86
N ILE A 533 10.74 -7.20 -21.91
CA ILE A 533 9.29 -6.98 -21.75
C ILE A 533 8.59 -8.30 -21.32
N PRO A 534 7.72 -8.29 -20.30
CA PRO A 534 7.16 -9.51 -19.71
C PRO A 534 6.01 -10.15 -20.50
N PHE A 535 5.66 -9.63 -21.68
CA PHE A 535 4.60 -10.22 -22.51
C PHE A 535 5.07 -11.47 -23.25
N THR A 536 4.22 -12.50 -23.26
CA THR A 536 4.52 -13.78 -23.92
C THR A 536 3.76 -14.00 -25.23
N VAL A 537 2.97 -13.01 -25.65
CA VAL A 537 2.18 -13.00 -26.88
C VAL A 537 2.71 -11.94 -27.85
N PRO A 538 2.39 -12.03 -29.16
CA PRO A 538 2.85 -11.07 -30.15
C PRO A 538 2.42 -9.62 -29.84
N TYR A 539 3.19 -8.66 -30.35
CA TYR A 539 2.97 -7.23 -30.13
C TYR A 539 1.54 -6.79 -30.49
N ALA A 540 1.08 -7.17 -31.69
CA ALA A 540 -0.26 -6.86 -32.17
C ALA A 540 -1.36 -7.48 -31.30
N THR A 541 -1.11 -8.65 -30.69
CA THR A 541 -2.06 -9.27 -29.77
C THR A 541 -2.22 -8.44 -28.49
N VAL A 542 -1.11 -7.94 -27.93
CA VAL A 542 -1.15 -7.03 -26.78
C VAL A 542 -1.88 -5.74 -27.15
N ALA A 543 -1.49 -5.11 -28.26
CA ALA A 543 -2.11 -3.89 -28.76
C ALA A 543 -3.63 -4.04 -28.93
N ASN A 544 -4.08 -5.13 -29.56
CA ASN A 544 -5.50 -5.40 -29.78
C ASN A 544 -6.24 -5.69 -28.47
N LYS A 545 -5.64 -6.46 -27.53
CA LYS A 545 -6.26 -6.72 -26.22
C LYS A 545 -6.49 -5.42 -25.45
N LEU A 546 -5.49 -4.53 -25.41
CA LEU A 546 -5.59 -3.22 -24.74
C LEU A 546 -6.56 -2.27 -25.46
N ASN A 547 -6.52 -2.22 -26.80
CA ASN A 547 -7.44 -1.40 -27.58
C ASN A 547 -8.89 -1.85 -27.38
N ASN A 548 -9.16 -3.15 -27.43
CA ASN A 548 -10.51 -3.70 -27.33
C ASN A 548 -11.14 -3.50 -25.93
N SER A 549 -10.34 -3.34 -24.88
CA SER A 549 -10.85 -2.94 -23.56
C SER A 549 -11.29 -1.48 -23.48
N LEU A 550 -10.98 -0.66 -24.48
CA LEU A 550 -11.27 0.78 -24.49
C LEU A 550 -12.22 1.17 -25.62
N SER A 551 -12.05 0.59 -26.82
CA SER A 551 -12.68 1.03 -28.07
C SER A 551 -14.20 0.95 -28.08
N LYS A 552 -14.80 0.11 -27.22
CA LYS A 552 -16.26 -0.06 -27.13
C LYS A 552 -16.93 0.87 -26.12
N THR A 553 -16.15 1.46 -25.21
CA THR A 553 -16.66 2.21 -24.05
C THR A 553 -16.23 3.67 -24.06
N LEU A 554 -15.28 4.04 -24.92
CA LEU A 554 -14.73 5.39 -24.97
C LEU A 554 -15.74 6.37 -25.58
N ASP A 555 -15.86 7.55 -24.97
CA ASP A 555 -16.66 8.65 -25.49
C ASP A 555 -16.28 9.00 -26.94
N SER A 556 -17.28 9.20 -27.79
CA SER A 556 -17.13 9.59 -29.20
C SER A 556 -16.40 10.93 -29.40
N GLU A 557 -16.42 11.84 -28.42
CA GLU A 557 -15.66 13.09 -28.44
C GLU A 557 -14.17 12.85 -28.13
N VAL A 558 -13.85 11.80 -27.38
CA VAL A 558 -12.48 11.49 -26.91
C VAL A 558 -11.77 10.54 -27.88
N GLN A 559 -12.48 9.57 -28.43
CA GLN A 559 -11.92 8.52 -29.28
C GLN A 559 -11.10 9.05 -30.48
N PRO A 560 -11.57 10.07 -31.26
CA PRO A 560 -10.86 10.54 -32.43
C PRO A 560 -9.46 11.08 -32.11
N ASN A 561 -9.35 11.78 -30.97
CA ASN A 561 -8.12 12.42 -30.49
C ASN A 561 -7.21 11.49 -29.67
N SER A 562 -7.62 10.22 -29.51
CA SER A 562 -6.85 9.21 -28.78
C SER A 562 -6.09 8.28 -29.72
N ALA A 563 -5.18 7.48 -29.17
CA ALA A 563 -4.50 6.41 -29.90
C ALA A 563 -5.38 5.15 -30.10
N ILE A 564 -6.62 5.15 -29.60
CA ILE A 564 -7.57 4.04 -29.72
C ILE A 564 -8.18 4.06 -31.12
N TRP A 565 -8.38 2.88 -31.70
CA TRP A 565 -9.03 2.71 -33.01
C TRP A 565 -10.24 1.80 -32.92
N VAL A 566 -11.30 2.15 -33.64
CA VAL A 566 -12.45 1.27 -33.90
C VAL A 566 -12.24 0.61 -35.26
N GLU A 567 -11.93 1.42 -36.26
CA GLU A 567 -11.65 0.98 -37.62
C GLU A 567 -10.15 0.91 -37.89
N SER A 568 -9.73 -0.10 -38.66
CA SER A 568 -8.31 -0.35 -38.93
C SER A 568 -7.62 0.74 -39.75
N THR A 569 -8.37 1.63 -40.41
CA THR A 569 -7.90 2.69 -41.30
C THR A 569 -7.78 4.05 -40.64
N GLU A 570 -8.22 4.18 -39.38
CA GLU A 570 -8.14 5.43 -38.63
C GLU A 570 -6.70 5.93 -38.50
N LYS A 571 -6.55 7.26 -38.55
CA LYS A 571 -5.24 7.91 -38.53
C LYS A 571 -5.07 8.76 -37.28
N ASN A 572 -3.84 8.82 -36.79
CA ASN A 572 -3.36 9.82 -35.84
C ASN A 572 -3.28 11.20 -36.52
N PRO A 573 -3.14 12.30 -35.75
CA PRO A 573 -2.97 13.66 -36.29
C PRO A 573 -1.76 13.82 -37.22
N ASP A 574 -0.72 13.00 -37.04
CA ASP A 574 0.47 12.96 -37.90
C ASP A 574 0.27 12.16 -39.20
N GLY A 575 -0.94 11.63 -39.43
CA GLY A 575 -1.31 10.84 -40.61
C GLY A 575 -0.97 9.35 -40.54
N THR A 576 -0.32 8.88 -39.47
CA THR A 576 -0.02 7.44 -39.27
C THR A 576 -1.28 6.65 -38.95
N ILE A 577 -1.40 5.42 -39.46
CA ILE A 577 -2.57 4.56 -39.17
C ILE A 577 -2.46 4.04 -37.74
N LYS A 578 -3.44 4.33 -36.88
CA LYS A 578 -3.45 3.99 -35.44
C LYS A 578 -3.16 2.50 -35.20
N SER A 579 -3.84 1.62 -35.95
CA SER A 579 -3.68 0.16 -35.82
C SER A 579 -2.31 -0.38 -36.24
N LYS A 580 -1.53 0.41 -36.99
CA LYS A 580 -0.20 0.06 -37.52
C LYS A 580 0.92 0.91 -36.93
N ASP A 581 0.59 1.81 -36.01
CA ASP A 581 1.55 2.66 -35.33
C ASP A 581 2.48 1.81 -34.47
N PRO A 582 3.82 1.87 -34.65
CA PRO A 582 4.76 1.04 -33.89
C PRO A 582 4.83 1.42 -32.40
N ASP A 583 4.29 2.56 -32.01
CA ASP A 583 4.19 3.02 -30.61
C ASP A 583 2.81 2.76 -29.99
N ARG A 584 1.87 2.10 -30.69
CA ARG A 584 0.47 1.97 -30.25
C ARG A 584 0.30 1.36 -28.85
N VAL A 585 1.12 0.39 -28.44
CA VAL A 585 1.05 -0.17 -27.07
C VAL A 585 1.41 0.90 -26.04
N TYR A 586 2.51 1.65 -26.26
CA TYR A 586 2.89 2.76 -25.40
C TYR A 586 1.78 3.81 -25.35
N LYS A 587 1.29 4.26 -26.51
CA LYS A 587 0.27 5.32 -26.59
C LYS A 587 -1.05 4.94 -25.90
N ILE A 588 -1.49 3.68 -25.99
CA ILE A 588 -2.67 3.19 -25.26
C ILE A 588 -2.41 3.23 -23.74
N LEU A 589 -1.25 2.74 -23.28
CA LEU A 589 -0.92 2.74 -21.87
C LEU A 589 -0.76 4.16 -21.31
N ASP A 590 -0.07 5.04 -22.03
CA ASP A 590 0.14 6.45 -21.67
C ASP A 590 -1.18 7.24 -21.63
N PHE A 591 -2.14 6.89 -22.50
CA PHE A 591 -3.48 7.50 -22.52
C PHE A 591 -4.28 7.24 -21.23
N VAL A 592 -4.11 6.05 -20.63
CA VAL A 592 -4.81 5.65 -19.39
C VAL A 592 -3.95 5.89 -18.15
N LEU A 593 -2.63 5.74 -18.25
CA LEU A 593 -1.65 5.84 -17.16
C LEU A 593 -0.57 6.88 -17.48
N PRO A 594 -0.92 8.17 -17.66
CA PRO A 594 0.02 9.20 -18.14
C PRO A 594 1.17 9.48 -17.16
N THR A 595 1.00 9.14 -15.89
CA THR A 595 2.01 9.34 -14.85
C THR A 595 2.88 8.11 -14.60
N ALA A 596 2.60 6.97 -15.23
CA ALA A 596 3.26 5.73 -14.92
C ALA A 596 4.72 5.68 -15.40
N LYS A 597 5.59 5.19 -14.52
CA LYS A 597 6.96 4.81 -14.82
C LYS A 597 7.05 3.33 -15.18
N LYS A 598 6.45 2.48 -14.35
CA LYS A 598 6.39 1.03 -14.55
C LYS A 598 5.21 0.42 -13.81
N ILE A 599 4.78 -0.72 -14.31
CA ILE A 599 3.83 -1.63 -13.66
C ILE A 599 4.60 -2.89 -13.25
N ILE A 600 4.33 -3.42 -12.09
CA ILE A 600 4.94 -4.64 -11.56
C ILE A 600 3.82 -5.62 -11.25
N TYR A 601 3.95 -6.87 -11.70
CA TYR A 601 3.07 -7.95 -11.27
C TYR A 601 3.80 -8.84 -10.26
N HIS A 602 3.21 -8.98 -9.08
CA HIS A 602 3.64 -9.85 -7.99
C HIS A 602 2.84 -11.16 -8.05
N ALA A 603 3.45 -12.21 -8.58
CA ALA A 603 2.75 -13.45 -8.86
C ALA A 603 2.52 -14.34 -7.63
N ASP A 604 3.28 -14.13 -6.56
CA ASP A 604 3.11 -14.76 -5.25
C ASP A 604 1.83 -14.29 -4.56
N THR A 605 1.48 -13.01 -4.68
CA THR A 605 0.26 -12.44 -4.09
C THR A 605 -0.86 -12.17 -5.09
N ASP A 606 -0.61 -12.38 -6.39
CA ASP A 606 -1.49 -12.04 -7.52
C ASP A 606 -1.94 -10.58 -7.45
N GLN A 607 -1.01 -9.63 -7.27
CA GLN A 607 -1.28 -8.19 -7.18
C GLN A 607 -0.48 -7.41 -8.23
N LEU A 608 -1.05 -6.31 -8.72
CA LEU A 608 -0.35 -5.29 -9.49
C LEU A 608 0.18 -4.17 -8.58
N GLU A 609 1.36 -3.65 -8.90
CA GLU A 609 1.92 -2.44 -8.33
C GLU A 609 2.23 -1.43 -9.43
N LEU A 610 1.87 -0.17 -9.20
CA LEU A 610 2.21 0.97 -10.05
C LEU A 610 3.24 1.84 -9.35
N GLN A 611 4.30 2.18 -10.08
CA GLN A 611 5.22 3.25 -9.70
C GLN A 611 5.05 4.42 -10.67
N THR A 612 4.81 5.62 -10.15
CA THR A 612 4.74 6.85 -10.95
C THR A 612 6.13 7.43 -11.26
N ASP A 613 6.17 8.27 -12.30
CA ASP A 613 7.33 9.08 -12.67
C ASP A 613 7.09 10.53 -12.23
N PRO A 614 7.89 11.08 -11.29
CA PRO A 614 7.72 12.45 -10.81
C PRO A 614 7.74 13.53 -11.92
N GLU A 615 8.51 13.32 -12.99
CA GLU A 615 8.59 14.26 -14.11
C GLU A 615 7.29 14.21 -14.93
N LYS A 616 6.77 13.00 -15.21
CA LYS A 616 5.48 12.83 -15.89
C LYS A 616 4.32 13.37 -15.05
N VAL A 617 4.33 13.12 -13.74
CA VAL A 617 3.35 13.67 -12.78
C VAL A 617 3.33 15.19 -12.86
N THR A 618 4.49 15.83 -12.76
CA THR A 618 4.61 17.29 -12.80
C THR A 618 4.04 17.85 -14.11
N LYS A 619 4.41 17.25 -15.24
CA LYS A 619 3.94 17.67 -16.56
C LYS A 619 2.43 17.49 -16.71
N HIS A 620 1.90 16.32 -16.37
CA HIS A 620 0.47 16.03 -16.52
C HIS A 620 -0.39 16.88 -15.57
N ARG A 621 0.06 17.10 -14.33
CA ARG A 621 -0.64 17.98 -13.38
C ARG A 621 -0.72 19.42 -13.88
N ALA A 622 0.34 19.93 -14.50
CA ALA A 622 0.34 21.26 -15.11
C ALA A 622 -0.65 21.35 -16.28
N GLU A 623 -0.69 20.33 -17.16
CA GLU A 623 -1.66 20.24 -18.25
C GLU A 623 -3.12 20.22 -17.72
N LEU A 624 -3.42 19.40 -16.71
CA LEU A 624 -4.74 19.35 -16.09
C LEU A 624 -5.15 20.68 -15.47
N LYS A 625 -4.22 21.38 -14.79
CA LYS A 625 -4.48 22.72 -14.22
C LYS A 625 -4.80 23.75 -15.30
N SER A 626 -4.02 23.81 -16.38
CA SER A 626 -4.30 24.73 -17.49
C SER A 626 -5.64 24.43 -18.16
N ARG A 627 -6.01 23.14 -18.31
CA ARG A 627 -7.33 22.75 -18.83
C ARG A 627 -8.45 23.14 -17.87
N LEU A 628 -8.24 22.99 -16.57
CA LEU A 628 -9.20 23.40 -15.54
C LEU A 628 -9.46 24.90 -15.60
N GLU A 629 -8.40 25.72 -15.62
CA GLU A 629 -8.50 27.18 -15.72
C GLU A 629 -9.28 27.61 -16.98
N ALA A 630 -8.98 27.00 -18.13
CA ALA A 630 -9.70 27.29 -19.38
C ALA A 630 -11.19 26.93 -19.29
N LYS A 631 -11.53 25.83 -18.62
CA LYS A 631 -12.93 25.39 -18.44
C LYS A 631 -13.67 26.25 -17.43
N GLU A 632 -13.02 26.68 -16.35
CA GLU A 632 -13.59 27.63 -15.38
C GLU A 632 -13.87 28.99 -16.03
N ALA A 633 -12.94 29.52 -16.84
CA ALA A 633 -13.17 30.74 -17.62
C ALA A 633 -14.33 30.58 -18.63
N SER A 634 -14.42 29.43 -19.30
CA SER A 634 -15.54 29.12 -20.19
C SER A 634 -16.87 29.09 -19.43
N PHE A 635 -16.89 28.50 -18.23
CA PHE A 635 -18.08 28.42 -17.38
C PHE A 635 -18.55 29.81 -16.92
N GLU A 636 -17.62 30.68 -16.52
CA GLU A 636 -17.92 32.06 -16.11
C GLU A 636 -18.47 32.91 -17.26
N SER A 637 -17.99 32.69 -18.48
CA SER A 637 -18.40 33.43 -19.68
C SER A 637 -19.67 32.90 -20.36
N SER A 638 -20.04 31.64 -20.13
CA SER A 638 -21.20 31.02 -20.79
C SER A 638 -22.50 31.59 -20.24
N THR A 639 -23.45 31.87 -21.12
CA THR A 639 -24.83 32.28 -20.79
C THR A 639 -25.85 31.18 -21.01
N ASN A 640 -25.42 30.01 -21.52
CA ASN A 640 -26.27 28.86 -21.78
C ASN A 640 -26.24 27.86 -20.60
N GLU A 641 -27.41 27.58 -20.03
CA GLU A 641 -27.53 26.71 -18.85
C GLU A 641 -27.21 25.22 -19.12
N GLU A 642 -27.46 24.72 -20.33
CA GLU A 642 -27.07 23.36 -20.72
C GLU A 642 -25.54 23.23 -20.81
N GLU A 643 -24.90 24.23 -21.41
CA GLU A 643 -23.44 24.29 -21.53
C GLU A 643 -22.77 24.41 -20.15
N LYS A 644 -23.29 25.28 -19.28
CA LYS A 644 -22.83 25.38 -17.89
C LYS A 644 -22.94 24.05 -17.16
N THR A 645 -24.02 23.29 -17.38
CA THR A 645 -24.18 21.97 -16.77
C THR A 645 -23.11 20.98 -17.24
N LYS A 646 -22.80 20.96 -18.55
CA LYS A 646 -21.69 20.14 -19.10
C LYS A 646 -20.34 20.58 -18.51
N LEU A 647 -20.04 21.87 -18.53
CA LEU A 647 -18.78 22.43 -18.00
C LEU A 647 -18.61 22.14 -16.51
N LYS A 648 -19.67 22.20 -15.71
CA LYS A 648 -19.62 21.86 -14.28
C LYS A 648 -19.21 20.41 -14.04
N LYS A 649 -19.72 19.47 -14.85
CA LYS A 649 -19.30 18.06 -14.80
C LYS A 649 -17.82 17.90 -15.17
N GLU A 650 -17.37 18.57 -16.24
CA GLU A 650 -15.97 18.52 -16.68
C GLU A 650 -14.99 19.13 -15.66
N ILE A 651 -15.33 20.29 -15.10
CA ILE A 651 -14.58 20.96 -14.03
C ILE A 651 -14.45 20.04 -12.82
N SER A 652 -15.54 19.38 -12.42
CA SER A 652 -15.52 18.42 -11.31
C SER A 652 -14.62 17.23 -11.60
N ALA A 653 -14.63 16.70 -12.83
CA ALA A 653 -13.76 15.59 -13.24
C ALA A 653 -12.28 16.02 -13.23
N LEU A 654 -11.96 17.22 -13.73
CA LEU A 654 -10.60 17.76 -13.72
C LEU A 654 -10.08 18.00 -12.31
N LYS A 655 -10.92 18.53 -11.40
CA LYS A 655 -10.55 18.69 -9.98
C LYS A 655 -10.22 17.34 -9.33
N SER A 656 -11.06 16.32 -9.57
CA SER A 656 -10.81 14.95 -9.10
C SER A 656 -9.49 14.39 -9.66
N ALA A 657 -9.26 14.54 -10.98
CA ALA A 657 -8.04 14.08 -11.64
C ALA A 657 -6.78 14.78 -11.11
N ILE A 658 -6.85 16.08 -10.80
CA ILE A 658 -5.72 16.81 -10.19
C ILE A 658 -5.42 16.26 -8.78
N GLY A 659 -6.46 15.91 -8.01
CA GLY A 659 -6.33 15.27 -6.71
C GLY A 659 -5.66 13.89 -6.81
N SER A 660 -5.98 13.08 -7.83
CA SER A 660 -5.30 11.79 -8.01
C SER A 660 -3.93 11.87 -8.70
N THR A 661 -3.53 13.04 -9.21
CA THR A 661 -2.25 13.23 -9.93
C THR A 661 -1.14 13.71 -8.99
N ASN A 662 -0.57 12.77 -8.23
CA ASN A 662 0.64 12.99 -7.43
C ASN A 662 1.68 11.91 -7.71
N ALA A 663 2.91 12.13 -7.20
CA ALA A 663 3.89 11.07 -7.16
C ALA A 663 3.52 10.10 -6.04
N TYR A 664 3.49 8.81 -6.38
CA TYR A 664 3.22 7.69 -5.47
C TYR A 664 3.70 6.35 -6.04
N THR A 665 3.71 5.35 -5.18
CA THR A 665 3.75 3.92 -5.51
C THR A 665 2.55 3.24 -4.86
N TYR A 666 1.84 2.38 -5.60
CA TYR A 666 0.65 1.71 -5.10
C TYR A 666 0.60 0.24 -5.50
N LEU A 667 0.50 -0.66 -4.52
CA LEU A 667 0.20 -2.08 -4.67
C LEU A 667 -1.31 -2.27 -4.46
N GLU A 668 -2.02 -2.81 -5.45
CA GLU A 668 -3.47 -3.02 -5.37
C GLU A 668 -3.85 -4.01 -4.26
N ALA A 669 -4.94 -3.76 -3.55
CA ALA A 669 -5.54 -4.71 -2.63
C ALA A 669 -6.25 -5.84 -3.41
N ARG A 670 -6.31 -7.05 -2.86
CA ARG A 670 -6.87 -8.23 -3.56
C ARG A 670 -7.87 -8.99 -2.69
N ASN A 671 -8.99 -9.36 -3.29
CA ASN A 671 -9.96 -10.33 -2.75
C ASN A 671 -9.32 -11.69 -2.44
N GLY A 672 -9.97 -12.46 -1.56
CA GLY A 672 -9.63 -13.86 -1.32
C GLY A 672 -9.77 -14.72 -2.59
N SER A 673 -9.02 -15.81 -2.66
CA SER A 673 -9.09 -16.75 -3.80
C SER A 673 -10.27 -17.72 -3.72
N ILE A 674 -10.93 -17.83 -2.56
CA ILE A 674 -12.07 -18.73 -2.33
C ILE A 674 -13.37 -17.93 -2.21
N ASP A 675 -14.28 -18.12 -3.16
CA ASP A 675 -15.66 -17.60 -3.13
C ASP A 675 -16.53 -18.43 -2.17
N ALA A 676 -16.29 -18.29 -0.87
CA ALA A 676 -17.09 -18.90 0.20
C ALA A 676 -18.12 -17.91 0.75
N LYS A 677 -19.32 -18.45 1.04
CA LYS A 677 -20.48 -17.72 1.59
C LYS A 677 -21.01 -18.46 2.80
N ILE A 678 -20.90 -17.85 3.96
CA ILE A 678 -21.31 -18.46 5.24
C ILE A 678 -22.64 -17.84 5.65
N LEU A 679 -23.67 -18.64 5.90
CA LEU A 679 -24.94 -18.14 6.43
C LEU A 679 -24.76 -17.72 7.89
N GLY A 680 -24.85 -16.42 8.16
CA GLY A 680 -24.55 -15.85 9.46
C GLY A 680 -25.70 -15.92 10.48
N SER A 681 -26.92 -16.22 10.05
CA SER A 681 -28.10 -16.36 10.93
C SER A 681 -29.22 -17.12 10.23
N HIS A 682 -30.22 -17.56 11.00
CA HIS A 682 -31.51 -17.97 10.45
C HIS A 682 -32.39 -16.74 10.19
N MET A 683 -32.96 -16.63 9.00
CA MET A 683 -33.94 -15.59 8.67
C MET A 683 -35.20 -16.21 8.09
N GLU A 684 -36.35 -15.94 8.70
CA GLU A 684 -37.65 -16.46 8.26
C GLU A 684 -38.65 -15.33 7.98
N ALA A 685 -39.45 -15.53 6.95
CA ALA A 685 -40.55 -14.66 6.59
C ALA A 685 -41.60 -14.59 7.72
N THR A 686 -41.92 -13.39 8.18
CA THR A 686 -42.96 -13.19 9.22
C THR A 686 -44.37 -13.30 8.66
N VAL A 687 -44.53 -12.98 7.37
CA VAL A 687 -45.81 -12.94 6.68
C VAL A 687 -45.65 -13.54 5.30
N LYS A 688 -46.56 -14.45 4.95
CA LYS A 688 -46.70 -14.97 3.59
C LYS A 688 -47.34 -13.91 2.67
N PRO A 689 -46.70 -13.51 1.57
CA PRO A 689 -47.31 -12.64 0.57
C PRO A 689 -48.58 -13.26 -0.03
N PRO A 690 -49.53 -12.45 -0.51
CA PRO A 690 -50.72 -12.98 -1.14
C PRO A 690 -50.39 -13.74 -2.43
N ILE A 691 -51.24 -14.72 -2.78
CA ILE A 691 -50.93 -15.74 -3.80
C ILE A 691 -50.72 -15.17 -5.21
N ASN A 692 -51.27 -13.98 -5.47
CA ASN A 692 -51.08 -13.23 -6.71
C ASN A 692 -49.68 -12.60 -6.83
N GLU A 693 -48.99 -12.37 -5.70
CA GLU A 693 -47.61 -11.89 -5.67
C GLU A 693 -46.60 -13.03 -5.63
N MET A 694 -46.92 -14.10 -4.89
CA MET A 694 -46.06 -15.27 -4.76
C MET A 694 -46.87 -16.56 -4.55
N THR A 695 -46.59 -17.56 -5.38
CA THR A 695 -47.24 -18.88 -5.27
C THR A 695 -46.82 -19.60 -4.00
N ASP A 696 -47.61 -20.58 -3.55
CA ASP A 696 -47.27 -21.44 -2.41
C ASP A 696 -45.98 -22.22 -2.62
N ALA A 697 -45.74 -22.65 -3.86
CA ALA A 697 -44.51 -23.32 -4.25
C ALA A 697 -43.30 -22.39 -4.10
N ASP A 698 -43.40 -21.13 -4.56
CA ASP A 698 -42.34 -20.14 -4.41
C ASP A 698 -42.15 -19.74 -2.94
N TYR A 699 -43.22 -19.58 -2.17
CA TYR A 699 -43.12 -19.33 -0.73
C TYR A 699 -42.31 -20.43 -0.04
N ASN A 700 -42.61 -21.69 -0.31
CA ASN A 700 -41.88 -22.81 0.28
C ASN A 700 -40.41 -22.90 -0.18
N LYS A 701 -40.03 -22.27 -1.29
CA LYS A 701 -38.64 -22.17 -1.74
C LYS A 701 -37.87 -21.02 -1.11
N TYR A 702 -38.55 -19.93 -0.77
CA TYR A 702 -37.88 -18.69 -0.37
C TYR A 702 -38.23 -18.22 1.03
N ARG A 703 -39.14 -18.86 1.77
CA ARG A 703 -39.58 -18.37 3.09
C ARG A 703 -38.47 -18.27 4.15
N THR A 704 -37.34 -18.95 3.97
CA THR A 704 -36.15 -18.75 4.79
C THR A 704 -34.91 -18.49 3.94
N ASN A 705 -33.90 -17.86 4.53
CA ASN A 705 -32.65 -17.60 3.84
C ASN A 705 -31.88 -18.89 3.49
N GLU A 706 -31.98 -19.96 4.28
CA GLU A 706 -31.34 -21.25 3.95
C GLU A 706 -31.97 -21.91 2.72
N LEU A 707 -33.29 -21.81 2.58
CA LEU A 707 -33.99 -22.34 1.41
C LEU A 707 -33.66 -21.50 0.19
N ALA A 708 -33.71 -20.17 0.33
CA ALA A 708 -33.34 -19.25 -0.73
C ALA A 708 -31.87 -19.43 -1.18
N ALA A 709 -30.92 -19.66 -0.28
CA ALA A 709 -29.51 -19.86 -0.62
C ALA A 709 -29.24 -21.05 -1.55
N LYS A 710 -30.15 -22.04 -1.60
CA LYS A 710 -30.05 -23.23 -2.46
C LYS A 710 -30.63 -23.01 -3.86
N GLU A 711 -31.32 -21.89 -4.07
CA GLU A 711 -32.01 -21.56 -5.30
C GLU A 711 -31.22 -20.56 -6.15
N LYS A 712 -31.26 -20.72 -7.48
CA LYS A 712 -30.50 -19.87 -8.43
C LYS A 712 -30.79 -18.38 -8.27
N ASP A 713 -32.06 -18.01 -8.05
CA ASP A 713 -32.51 -16.62 -7.89
C ASP A 713 -32.88 -16.28 -6.44
N GLY A 714 -32.52 -17.14 -5.48
CA GLY A 714 -33.05 -17.05 -4.12
C GLY A 714 -32.66 -15.79 -3.38
N LEU A 715 -31.42 -15.28 -3.52
CA LEU A 715 -31.04 -13.97 -2.97
C LEU A 715 -31.97 -12.86 -3.45
N SER A 716 -32.19 -12.76 -4.77
CA SER A 716 -33.06 -11.74 -5.34
C SER A 716 -34.51 -11.90 -4.87
N LYS A 717 -35.03 -13.12 -4.87
CA LYS A 717 -36.40 -13.44 -4.48
C LYS A 717 -36.66 -13.20 -3.00
N PHE A 718 -35.80 -13.70 -2.12
CA PHE A 718 -35.88 -13.50 -0.68
C PHE A 718 -35.84 -12.01 -0.33
N THR A 719 -34.87 -11.30 -0.93
CA THR A 719 -34.71 -9.86 -0.70
C THR A 719 -35.96 -9.10 -1.09
N HIS A 720 -36.48 -9.34 -2.29
CA HIS A 720 -37.62 -8.63 -2.84
C HIS A 720 -38.92 -8.89 -2.06
N TYR A 721 -39.22 -10.16 -1.73
CA TYR A 721 -40.49 -10.51 -1.10
C TYR A 721 -40.52 -10.28 0.40
N PHE A 722 -39.37 -10.36 1.09
CA PHE A 722 -39.33 -10.34 2.55
C PHE A 722 -38.48 -9.20 3.11
N VAL A 723 -37.21 -9.07 2.71
CA VAL A 723 -36.27 -8.09 3.31
C VAL A 723 -36.69 -6.65 2.98
N GLU A 724 -36.93 -6.34 1.70
CA GLU A 724 -37.35 -5.00 1.26
C GLU A 724 -38.72 -4.59 1.82
N LYS A 725 -39.50 -5.56 2.31
CA LYS A 725 -40.80 -5.34 2.97
C LYS A 725 -40.71 -5.36 4.51
N TYR A 726 -39.51 -5.50 5.08
CA TYR A 726 -39.28 -5.67 6.52
C TYR A 726 -40.06 -6.84 7.15
N ASN A 727 -40.33 -7.88 6.37
CA ASN A 727 -41.12 -9.04 6.77
C ASN A 727 -40.22 -10.24 7.10
N VAL A 728 -39.13 -10.01 7.84
CA VAL A 728 -38.19 -11.05 8.25
C VAL A 728 -37.94 -10.99 9.74
N THR A 729 -37.93 -12.15 10.39
CA THR A 729 -37.37 -12.32 11.73
C THR A 729 -36.00 -12.97 11.60
N ARG A 730 -35.05 -12.49 12.40
CA ARG A 730 -33.68 -12.99 12.44
C ARG A 730 -33.42 -13.66 13.79
N THR A 731 -33.03 -14.92 13.77
CA THR A 731 -32.68 -15.73 14.95
C THR A 731 -31.38 -16.48 14.69
N ASP A 732 -30.87 -17.20 15.70
CA ASP A 732 -29.75 -18.13 15.54
C ASP A 732 -28.53 -17.50 14.88
N VAL A 733 -28.23 -16.25 15.27
CA VAL A 733 -27.07 -15.52 14.77
C VAL A 733 -25.80 -16.26 15.20
N LEU A 734 -24.96 -16.61 14.24
CA LEU A 734 -23.71 -17.31 14.50
C LEU A 734 -22.82 -16.47 15.43
N PRO A 735 -22.43 -17.01 16.59
CA PRO A 735 -21.42 -16.40 17.44
C PRO A 735 -20.03 -16.51 16.80
N ASP A 736 -19.08 -15.71 17.30
CA ASP A 736 -17.71 -15.60 16.78
C ASP A 736 -16.98 -16.94 16.61
N ASP A 737 -17.07 -17.82 17.59
CA ASP A 737 -16.40 -19.12 17.61
C ASP A 737 -16.92 -20.01 16.47
N LYS A 738 -18.25 -20.05 16.28
CA LYS A 738 -18.89 -20.80 15.20
C LYS A 738 -18.64 -20.23 13.83
N LEU A 739 -18.64 -18.90 13.71
CA LEU A 739 -18.26 -18.27 12.46
C LEU A 739 -16.80 -18.56 12.10
N SER A 740 -15.90 -18.56 13.09
CA SER A 740 -14.48 -18.88 12.91
C SER A 740 -14.26 -20.32 12.48
N GLU A 741 -14.95 -21.29 13.11
CA GLU A 741 -14.93 -22.70 12.69
C GLU A 741 -15.28 -22.85 11.20
N GLU A 742 -16.34 -22.16 10.75
CA GLU A 742 -16.78 -22.25 9.35
C GLU A 742 -15.82 -21.54 8.40
N ILE A 743 -15.22 -20.42 8.80
CA ILE A 743 -14.15 -19.75 8.04
C ILE A 743 -12.95 -20.70 7.86
N THR A 744 -12.45 -21.29 8.95
CA THR A 744 -11.30 -22.21 8.91
C THR A 744 -11.57 -23.40 7.99
N LYS A 745 -12.79 -23.92 8.02
CA LYS A 745 -13.23 -25.02 7.14
C LYS A 745 -13.24 -24.61 5.67
N GLU A 746 -13.82 -23.46 5.32
CA GLU A 746 -13.89 -22.98 3.93
C GLU A 746 -12.51 -22.72 3.31
N ILE A 747 -11.55 -22.24 4.10
CA ILE A 747 -10.17 -22.06 3.63
C ILE A 747 -9.31 -23.32 3.78
N GLY A 748 -9.81 -24.39 4.41
CA GLY A 748 -9.04 -25.59 4.72
C GLY A 748 -7.79 -25.31 5.57
N GLY A 749 -7.88 -24.33 6.49
CA GLY A 749 -6.79 -23.87 7.34
C GLY A 749 -5.73 -22.99 6.66
N ASP A 750 -5.87 -22.68 5.37
CA ASP A 750 -4.89 -21.90 4.61
C ASP A 750 -5.28 -20.41 4.52
N GLU A 751 -4.70 -19.57 5.39
CA GLU A 751 -4.97 -18.12 5.42
C GLU A 751 -4.51 -17.38 4.15
N ASP A 752 -3.62 -17.95 3.32
CA ASP A 752 -3.20 -17.32 2.06
C ASP A 752 -4.34 -17.28 1.03
N LYS A 753 -5.40 -18.05 1.25
CA LYS A 753 -6.65 -17.99 0.49
C LYS A 753 -7.53 -16.78 0.82
N LEU A 754 -7.30 -16.14 1.95
CA LEU A 754 -7.97 -14.89 2.30
C LEU A 754 -7.39 -13.74 1.48
N GLY A 755 -8.14 -12.64 1.36
CA GLY A 755 -7.65 -11.48 0.63
C GLY A 755 -6.50 -10.78 1.35
N LYS A 756 -5.75 -10.00 0.57
CA LYS A 756 -4.51 -9.34 0.99
C LYS A 756 -4.66 -7.84 0.82
N GLY A 757 -4.29 -7.07 1.84
CA GLY A 757 -4.24 -5.62 1.78
C GLY A 757 -3.33 -5.11 0.65
N GLY A 758 -3.61 -3.90 0.18
CA GLY A 758 -2.75 -3.14 -0.73
C GLY A 758 -1.70 -2.34 0.05
N TYR A 759 -0.84 -1.62 -0.65
CA TYR A 759 0.17 -0.76 -0.01
C TYR A 759 0.32 0.53 -0.77
N PHE A 760 0.12 1.65 -0.08
CA PHE A 760 0.28 2.98 -0.63
C PHE A 760 1.53 3.65 -0.05
N SER A 761 2.24 4.37 -0.90
CA SER A 761 3.46 5.09 -0.57
C SER A 761 3.52 6.38 -1.37
N THR A 762 3.59 7.53 -0.71
CA THR A 762 3.73 8.81 -1.41
C THR A 762 5.09 8.90 -2.08
N GLY A 763 5.20 9.73 -3.12
CA GLY A 763 6.48 10.32 -3.49
C GLY A 763 6.95 11.33 -2.43
N ASP A 764 8.12 11.92 -2.64
CA ASP A 764 8.66 12.92 -1.73
C ASP A 764 7.75 14.16 -1.70
N ILE A 765 7.30 14.52 -0.50
CA ILE A 765 6.49 15.72 -0.23
C ILE A 765 7.42 16.79 0.34
N PRO A 766 7.68 17.89 -0.38
CA PRO A 766 8.53 18.96 0.15
C PRO A 766 7.85 19.69 1.30
N LEU A 767 8.58 19.84 2.42
CA LEU A 767 8.25 20.78 3.49
C LEU A 767 9.16 21.99 3.33
N ASP A 768 8.57 23.11 2.95
CA ASP A 768 9.30 24.36 2.72
C ASP A 768 9.96 24.88 4.00
N LYS A 769 10.90 25.82 3.82
CA LYS A 769 11.36 26.67 4.92
C LYS A 769 10.19 27.49 5.42
N ASP A 770 10.14 27.78 6.72
CA ASP A 770 9.05 28.45 7.47
C ASP A 770 7.90 27.56 7.95
N VAL A 771 7.85 26.29 7.51
CA VAL A 771 6.92 25.30 8.04
C VAL A 771 7.35 24.91 9.45
N VAL A 772 6.47 25.09 10.43
CA VAL A 772 6.71 24.78 11.85
C VAL A 772 6.13 23.43 12.26
N ALA A 773 5.05 23.03 11.61
CA ALA A 773 4.37 21.76 11.83
C ALA A 773 3.66 21.32 10.54
N TYR A 774 3.17 20.10 10.50
CA TYR A 774 2.32 19.62 9.42
C TYR A 774 1.27 18.66 9.96
N LYS A 775 0.10 18.67 9.34
CA LYS A 775 -1.03 17.82 9.70
C LYS A 775 -1.27 16.80 8.60
N ILE A 776 -1.39 15.54 8.98
CA ILE A 776 -1.77 14.45 8.08
C ILE A 776 -3.21 14.08 8.38
N GLN A 777 -4.02 13.95 7.34
CA GLN A 777 -5.41 13.54 7.40
C GLN A 777 -5.62 12.35 6.46
N VAL A 778 -6.32 11.31 6.93
CA VAL A 778 -6.72 10.15 6.12
C VAL A 778 -8.18 9.84 6.35
N PHE A 779 -8.97 9.86 5.28
CA PHE A 779 -10.43 9.75 5.36
C PHE A 779 -11.05 9.21 4.06
N ALA A 780 -12.36 8.95 4.08
CA ALA A 780 -13.12 8.55 2.90
C ALA A 780 -13.36 9.76 1.97
N GLU A 781 -12.91 9.74 0.72
CA GLU A 781 -13.20 10.87 -0.21
C GLU A 781 -14.68 10.92 -0.60
N ASN A 782 -15.28 9.74 -0.80
CA ASN A 782 -16.62 9.64 -1.34
C ASN A 782 -17.61 9.29 -0.23
N GLU A 783 -18.30 10.31 0.29
CA GLU A 783 -19.37 10.18 1.29
C GLU A 783 -20.49 9.23 0.87
N LYS A 784 -20.61 8.93 -0.44
CA LYS A 784 -21.65 8.08 -1.05
C LYS A 784 -21.21 6.65 -1.36
N ARG A 785 -19.91 6.33 -1.28
CA ARG A 785 -19.37 5.04 -1.74
C ARG A 785 -18.34 4.49 -0.76
N VAL A 786 -18.78 4.09 0.43
CA VAL A 786 -17.91 3.39 1.40
C VAL A 786 -17.92 1.88 1.25
N GLY A 787 -18.62 1.33 0.25
CA GLY A 787 -18.47 -0.07 -0.18
C GLY A 787 -19.23 -1.10 0.65
N VAL A 788 -20.20 -0.69 1.47
CA VAL A 788 -20.99 -1.61 2.32
C VAL A 788 -22.35 -1.94 1.69
N ASN A 789 -22.88 -3.11 2.03
CA ASN A 789 -24.22 -3.51 1.56
C ASN A 789 -25.31 -2.94 2.48
N LYS A 790 -26.10 -2.00 1.97
CA LYS A 790 -27.20 -1.37 2.73
C LYS A 790 -28.31 -2.33 3.18
N GLN A 791 -28.45 -3.48 2.53
CA GLN A 791 -29.44 -4.51 2.86
C GLN A 791 -28.93 -5.50 3.92
N SER A 792 -27.69 -5.36 4.39
CA SER A 792 -27.13 -6.17 5.47
C SER A 792 -27.92 -6.00 6.76
N PRO A 793 -28.27 -7.09 7.46
CA PRO A 793 -28.82 -7.02 8.82
C PRO A 793 -27.75 -6.79 9.89
N ARG A 794 -26.46 -6.70 9.52
CA ARG A 794 -25.32 -6.41 10.39
C ARG A 794 -24.78 -5.01 10.16
N LEU A 795 -24.20 -4.39 11.19
CA LEU A 795 -23.33 -3.23 11.00
C LEU A 795 -22.13 -3.61 10.15
N GLN A 796 -21.67 -2.68 9.32
CA GLN A 796 -20.47 -2.83 8.50
C GLN A 796 -19.65 -1.55 8.59
N TYR A 797 -18.43 -1.69 9.08
CA TYR A 797 -17.41 -0.65 9.00
C TYR A 797 -16.62 -0.85 7.69
N ASN A 798 -15.83 0.12 7.23
CA ASN A 798 -14.93 -0.12 6.10
C ASN A 798 -13.74 0.83 6.17
N LEU A 799 -12.91 0.79 5.13
CA LEU A 799 -11.65 1.54 5.04
C LEU A 799 -10.73 1.22 6.22
N PRO A 800 -10.31 -0.05 6.37
CA PRO A 800 -9.38 -0.44 7.40
C PRO A 800 -8.03 0.27 7.22
N ILE A 801 -7.62 1.04 8.23
CA ILE A 801 -6.20 1.39 8.39
C ILE A 801 -5.54 0.25 9.15
N LEU A 802 -4.70 -0.42 8.40
CA LEU A 802 -3.94 -1.58 8.80
C LEU A 802 -2.61 -1.12 9.39
N ALA A 803 -2.05 -1.91 10.29
CA ALA A 803 -0.86 -1.50 11.01
C ALA A 803 0.38 -1.54 10.11
N ASP A 804 0.77 -0.37 9.62
CA ASP A 804 2.06 -0.05 8.98
C ASP A 804 2.13 1.45 8.66
N PHE A 805 1.45 2.30 9.44
CA PHE A 805 1.34 3.72 9.10
C PHE A 805 2.66 4.45 9.41
N SER A 806 3.41 4.74 8.37
CA SER A 806 4.71 5.39 8.41
C SER A 806 4.62 6.85 7.99
N VAL A 807 5.30 7.70 8.76
CA VAL A 807 5.52 9.10 8.46
C VAL A 807 7.02 9.30 8.54
N ILE A 808 7.70 9.32 7.39
CA ILE A 808 9.16 9.34 7.30
C ILE A 808 9.60 10.75 6.88
N GLN A 809 10.50 11.34 7.65
CA GLN A 809 11.04 12.69 7.37
C GLN A 809 12.55 12.62 7.11
N ASP A 810 13.01 13.30 6.05
CA ASP A 810 14.42 13.36 5.69
C ASP A 810 15.20 14.45 6.47
N THR A 811 16.51 14.26 6.61
CA THR A 811 17.43 15.25 7.23
C THR A 811 18.31 15.97 6.20
N VAL A 812 18.04 15.76 4.90
CA VAL A 812 18.94 16.12 3.79
C VAL A 812 19.29 17.60 3.78
N ALA A 813 18.32 18.50 3.99
CA ALA A 813 18.55 19.93 3.95
C ALA A 813 19.35 20.46 5.17
N PRO A 814 19.02 20.09 6.42
CA PRO A 814 19.88 20.29 7.59
C PRO A 814 21.32 19.79 7.39
N SER A 815 21.50 18.55 6.95
CA SER A 815 22.82 17.96 6.71
C SER A 815 23.64 18.76 5.70
N LYS A 816 23.01 19.22 4.62
CA LYS A 816 23.66 20.08 3.62
C LYS A 816 24.13 21.41 4.22
N GLU A 817 23.36 21.99 5.13
CA GLU A 817 23.75 23.25 5.77
C GLU A 817 24.96 23.05 6.71
N VAL A 818 24.89 22.08 7.62
CA VAL A 818 25.99 21.81 8.56
C VAL A 818 27.28 21.50 7.78
N THR A 819 27.17 20.74 6.70
CA THR A 819 28.29 20.48 5.78
C THR A 819 28.89 21.74 5.17
N LYS A 820 28.05 22.66 4.68
CA LYS A 820 28.52 23.95 4.12
C LYS A 820 29.26 24.77 5.18
N ARG A 821 28.79 24.76 6.43
CA ARG A 821 29.45 25.46 7.55
C ARG A 821 30.80 24.84 7.87
N ILE A 822 30.89 23.51 7.96
CA ILE A 822 32.17 22.78 8.14
C ILE A 822 33.17 23.17 7.03
N ILE A 823 32.77 23.07 5.77
CA ILE A 823 33.63 23.42 4.62
C ILE A 823 34.07 24.88 4.69
N THR A 824 33.18 25.79 5.12
CA THR A 824 33.49 27.21 5.23
C THR A 824 34.50 27.49 6.35
N LYS A 825 34.33 26.90 7.54
CA LYS A 825 35.29 27.00 8.65
C LYS A 825 36.64 26.35 8.32
N LEU A 826 36.66 25.18 7.68
CA LEU A 826 37.90 24.54 7.24
C LEU A 826 38.69 25.43 6.25
N ARG A 827 37.99 26.18 5.39
CA ARG A 827 38.62 27.17 4.51
C ARG A 827 39.19 28.34 5.31
N GLU A 828 38.44 28.88 6.27
CA GLU A 828 38.89 29.99 7.12
C GLU A 828 40.09 29.61 7.97
N GLN A 829 40.17 28.36 8.42
CA GLN A 829 41.33 27.77 9.10
C GLN A 829 42.50 27.45 8.15
N GLY A 830 42.40 27.73 6.85
CA GLY A 830 43.45 27.44 5.85
C GLY A 830 43.64 25.96 5.53
N LYS A 831 42.80 25.06 6.07
CA LYS A 831 42.91 23.60 5.90
C LYS A 831 42.51 23.12 4.50
N ILE A 832 41.69 23.89 3.78
CA ILE A 832 41.28 23.57 2.40
C ILE A 832 41.36 24.79 1.47
N THR A 833 41.73 24.56 0.20
CA THR A 833 41.86 25.62 -0.81
C THR A 833 40.52 25.99 -1.44
N LYS A 834 40.44 27.17 -2.08
CA LYS A 834 39.24 27.60 -2.84
C LYS A 834 38.84 26.62 -3.94
N LYS A 835 39.81 25.94 -4.56
CA LYS A 835 39.58 24.88 -5.57
C LYS A 835 39.03 23.60 -4.94
N LYS A 836 39.56 23.19 -3.78
CA LYS A 836 39.03 22.05 -3.01
C LYS A 836 37.62 22.31 -2.48
N ARG A 837 37.29 23.54 -2.06
CA ARG A 837 35.94 23.93 -1.61
C ARG A 837 34.86 23.85 -2.70
N LYS A 838 35.21 24.12 -3.96
CA LYS A 838 34.27 24.09 -5.10
C LYS A 838 33.98 22.67 -5.60
N LYS A 839 34.93 21.76 -5.40
CA LYS A 839 34.82 20.35 -5.77
C LYS A 839 34.07 19.63 -4.66
#